data_AF-Q5KQK3-F1
#
_entry.id   AF-Q5KQK3-F1
#
_cell.length_a   1.000
_cell.length_b   1.000
_cell.length_c   1.000
_cell.angle_alpha   90.00
_cell.angle_beta   90.00
_cell.angle_gamma   90.00
#
_symmetry.space_group_name_H-M   'P 1'
#
loop_
_entity.id
_entity.type
_entity.pdbx_description
1 polymer ?
#
loop_
_entity_poly.entity_id
_entity_poly.type
_entity_poly.pdbx_seq_one_letter_code
_entity_poly.pdbx_strand_id
1 'polypeptide(L)'
;MAYHHLLLSPPHPHPARLSLVTSRRRPRAGRVAAACSPSPSALAAGRRAVLLVGVSVLPLLRLRDAAFAAAAARPPSTTTVDLVTDRMDTVKTEETQPEEPSAEESLAEVKVPPAVNPLAGLLNAIAVIASGVFAGLFGASQREKEALQSTVSTMEIKLAENEAAMSMLRENYEKQIWNEHAEQKKQARMFQEKEASLLDQLTLTKRTVTSLNEEVRREKELVEQLKQEIHRLKSSIAQAEDDKHVFEGKLREKLEALDSLQDKVNLLSQEVNAKEEAIRELSSSLSSKEEDYQKLQLIYNETEASLEYADSKIEQLEEGYSATKDDLNSKMCSIDSLNKEVQTLYTAQTGAEEKISELKKQYADLAAASELRASCDSELLIEKDNLLNQLEEKLSAALSDTSKNKIIIAELNNELDTNRTMLDNEAEAHKKLSEILQSTEGALTDYRDKVFNLSEELNRVKISNQQLITQITKLTDESNIAKQVLTNKIAEAEAVSKVLSDELASVRDVLQKTQEKLDVTSNQLVSTMEAREDLNKELLDAYKKLESATDELVRERKINATLNRELEALVEQSIVESEARQALQADLDEVTNSQKEVDESTQFLSERLDSANSRISSIEQEKEMLSEALEQQKRSTMEAQKDMEDAQNLMRMIGTERENFETMSKKLEEELATAKGEILRLRRQISASGYLRTELAETSVTSNTSQPEQDVNDPDQSSNNTGAGDTRSPTRIYRRRKTKRAT
;
A
#
# COMPACT_ATOMS: atom_id res chain seq x y z
N MET A 1 -37.79 -123.89 -74.13
CA MET A 1 -36.93 -122.76 -74.57
C MET A 1 -36.15 -122.34 -73.35
N ALA A 2 -34.83 -122.53 -73.22
CA ALA A 2 -33.75 -122.25 -74.17
C ALA A 2 -33.73 -120.74 -74.53
N TYR A 3 -32.63 -119.99 -74.40
CA TYR A 3 -31.21 -120.36 -74.24
C TYR A 3 -30.64 -119.66 -72.98
N HIS A 4 -29.54 -120.07 -72.31
CA HIS A 4 -28.17 -120.31 -72.79
C HIS A 4 -27.55 -119.14 -73.58
N HIS A 5 -26.21 -119.10 -73.57
CA HIS A 5 -25.32 -118.18 -74.31
C HIS A 5 -25.23 -116.74 -73.74
N LEU A 6 -24.04 -116.16 -73.50
CA LEU A 6 -22.78 -116.05 -74.28
C LEU A 6 -22.88 -115.00 -75.40
N LEU A 7 -21.75 -114.31 -75.64
CA LEU A 7 -21.52 -113.35 -76.74
C LEU A 7 -22.32 -112.02 -76.51
N LEU A 8 -22.00 -110.83 -77.04
CA LEU A 8 -20.89 -110.28 -77.85
C LEU A 8 -20.90 -108.75 -77.49
N SER A 9 -19.81 -107.95 -77.38
CA SER A 9 -18.84 -107.50 -78.39
C SER A 9 -19.44 -107.08 -79.76
N PRO A 10 -18.83 -106.16 -80.54
CA PRO A 10 -17.91 -105.05 -80.23
C PRO A 10 -18.57 -103.73 -80.78
N PRO A 11 -17.89 -102.70 -81.35
CA PRO A 11 -16.50 -102.18 -81.24
C PRO A 11 -16.47 -100.76 -80.58
N HIS A 12 -15.36 -100.05 -80.28
CA HIS A 12 -14.09 -99.79 -81.01
C HIS A 12 -14.30 -98.97 -82.31
N PRO A 13 -13.31 -98.22 -82.87
CA PRO A 13 -11.99 -97.75 -82.39
C PRO A 13 -11.98 -96.21 -82.09
N HIS A 14 -10.98 -95.59 -81.42
CA HIS A 14 -9.61 -95.19 -81.84
C HIS A 14 -9.51 -94.32 -83.12
N PRO A 15 -8.51 -93.40 -83.28
CA PRO A 15 -7.29 -93.13 -82.46
C PRO A 15 -7.58 -92.18 -81.26
N ALA A 16 -6.73 -91.33 -80.67
CA ALA A 16 -5.37 -90.80 -80.92
C ALA A 16 -4.78 -90.17 -79.61
N ARG A 17 -3.58 -89.58 -79.50
CA ARG A 17 -2.20 -89.71 -80.07
C ARG A 17 -1.34 -88.59 -79.41
N LEU A 18 -0.03 -88.71 -79.13
CA LEU A 18 0.83 -89.82 -78.70
C LEU A 18 2.22 -89.25 -78.29
N SER A 19 2.91 -89.86 -77.32
CA SER A 19 4.37 -89.73 -77.01
C SER A 19 4.86 -88.37 -76.42
N LEU A 20 5.89 -88.24 -75.57
CA LEU A 20 6.83 -89.10 -74.77
C LEU A 20 7.60 -88.11 -73.81
N VAL A 21 8.21 -88.39 -72.64
CA VAL A 21 8.32 -89.58 -71.76
C VAL A 21 8.90 -89.23 -70.34
N THR A 22 8.75 -90.14 -69.35
CA THR A 22 9.44 -90.27 -68.03
C THR A 22 9.80 -89.06 -67.11
N SER A 23 9.11 -89.00 -65.95
CA SER A 23 9.64 -89.33 -64.59
C SER A 23 10.65 -88.45 -63.80
N ARG A 24 10.29 -88.28 -62.50
CA ARG A 24 11.10 -88.14 -61.24
C ARG A 24 11.58 -86.77 -60.69
N ARG A 25 11.22 -86.58 -59.40
CA ARG A 25 11.85 -85.79 -58.28
C ARG A 25 11.65 -84.25 -58.17
N ARG A 26 10.83 -83.87 -57.18
CA ARG A 26 11.08 -82.97 -56.00
C ARG A 26 12.43 -82.19 -55.92
N PRO A 27 12.52 -81.07 -55.14
CA PRO A 27 11.53 -80.02 -54.79
C PRO A 27 12.16 -78.58 -54.64
N ARG A 28 11.47 -77.64 -53.93
CA ARG A 28 12.01 -76.56 -53.02
C ARG A 28 12.15 -75.08 -53.49
N ALA A 29 11.20 -74.25 -53.02
CA ALA A 29 11.31 -72.88 -52.44
C ALA A 29 11.85 -71.64 -53.23
N GLY A 30 11.44 -70.44 -52.76
CA GLY A 30 11.82 -69.08 -53.26
C GLY A 30 10.79 -68.50 -54.24
N ARG A 31 10.10 -67.34 -54.08
CA ARG A 31 10.18 -66.08 -53.29
C ARG A 31 10.97 -64.93 -53.99
N VAL A 32 10.33 -63.75 -54.03
CA VAL A 32 10.83 -62.37 -54.34
C VAL A 32 10.64 -61.84 -55.79
N ALA A 33 10.17 -60.58 -55.83
CA ALA A 33 9.62 -59.71 -56.89
C ALA A 33 10.55 -59.24 -58.05
N ALA A 34 10.01 -58.51 -59.05
CA ALA A 34 10.27 -57.06 -59.26
C ALA A 34 9.83 -56.47 -60.64
N ALA A 35 9.36 -55.20 -60.62
CA ALA A 35 9.48 -54.08 -61.59
C ALA A 35 9.10 -54.17 -63.10
N CYS A 36 8.32 -53.17 -63.59
CA CYS A 36 8.78 -52.14 -64.57
C CYS A 36 7.71 -51.08 -64.98
N SER A 37 7.85 -49.83 -64.46
CA SER A 37 7.99 -48.50 -65.14
C SER A 37 7.49 -48.20 -66.59
N PRO A 38 7.35 -46.90 -67.05
CA PRO A 38 6.97 -45.63 -66.36
C PRO A 38 6.25 -44.49 -67.18
N SER A 39 5.43 -43.63 -66.54
CA SER A 39 5.32 -42.12 -66.69
C SER A 39 5.07 -41.45 -68.10
N PRO A 40 5.08 -40.09 -68.29
CA PRO A 40 4.95 -38.91 -67.38
C PRO A 40 3.97 -37.76 -67.84
N SER A 41 3.81 -36.73 -66.99
CA SER A 41 3.44 -35.30 -67.30
C SER A 41 1.96 -34.86 -67.48
N ALA A 42 1.51 -33.62 -67.19
CA ALA A 42 1.94 -32.55 -66.23
C ALA A 42 0.95 -31.32 -66.23
N LEU A 43 0.75 -30.66 -65.06
CA LEU A 43 0.29 -29.25 -64.84
C LEU A 43 -1.15 -28.82 -65.30
N ALA A 44 -1.83 -27.79 -64.75
CA ALA A 44 -1.74 -27.08 -63.45
C ALA A 44 -2.95 -26.12 -63.18
N ALA A 45 -3.18 -25.80 -61.89
CA ALA A 45 -3.92 -24.63 -61.33
C ALA A 45 -5.45 -24.46 -61.61
N GLY A 46 -6.19 -23.86 -60.65
CA GLY A 46 -7.67 -23.71 -60.77
C GLY A 46 -8.34 -22.59 -59.95
N ARG A 47 -8.15 -22.55 -58.62
CA ARG A 47 -8.67 -21.52 -57.65
C ARG A 47 -10.20 -21.42 -57.43
N ARG A 48 -10.56 -21.35 -56.14
CA ARG A 48 -11.76 -20.73 -55.51
C ARG A 48 -13.14 -21.42 -55.72
N ALA A 49 -14.16 -21.21 -54.87
CA ALA A 49 -14.26 -20.92 -53.41
C ALA A 49 -15.76 -20.66 -53.07
N VAL A 50 -16.13 -20.66 -51.77
CA VAL A 50 -17.18 -19.76 -51.19
C VAL A 50 -18.64 -20.04 -51.60
N LEU A 51 -19.69 -20.07 -50.74
CA LEU A 51 -19.93 -19.90 -49.29
C LEU A 51 -21.04 -20.92 -48.88
N LEU A 52 -21.15 -21.42 -47.63
CA LEU A 52 -21.95 -20.88 -46.49
C LEU A 52 -23.34 -20.29 -46.90
N VAL A 53 -24.46 -20.37 -46.16
CA VAL A 53 -24.85 -20.88 -44.82
C VAL A 53 -26.41 -20.90 -44.83
N GLY A 54 -27.18 -21.54 -43.94
CA GLY A 54 -26.91 -22.32 -42.73
C GLY A 54 -28.23 -22.92 -42.18
N VAL A 55 -28.22 -23.75 -41.15
CA VAL A 55 -28.21 -23.36 -39.73
C VAL A 55 -29.52 -22.65 -39.30
N SER A 56 -30.39 -23.18 -38.41
CA SER A 56 -30.62 -24.55 -37.88
C SER A 56 -31.93 -24.53 -37.03
N VAL A 57 -32.00 -25.31 -35.93
CA VAL A 57 -32.94 -25.17 -34.78
C VAL A 57 -34.37 -25.73 -34.95
N LEU A 58 -34.45 -27.07 -34.88
CA LEU A 58 -35.48 -27.81 -34.14
C LEU A 58 -35.48 -27.45 -32.62
N PRO A 59 -36.45 -27.88 -31.78
CA PRO A 59 -37.74 -28.54 -32.04
C PRO A 59 -38.92 -27.81 -31.31
N LEU A 60 -40.10 -28.44 -31.15
CA LEU A 60 -40.77 -28.65 -29.85
C LEU A 60 -42.12 -29.42 -29.96
N LEU A 61 -42.25 -30.47 -29.12
CA LEU A 61 -43.47 -30.93 -28.39
C LEU A 61 -44.70 -31.61 -29.08
N ARG A 62 -45.16 -32.67 -28.35
CA ARG A 62 -46.46 -33.39 -28.30
C ARG A 62 -46.72 -34.42 -29.42
N LEU A 63 -46.92 -35.72 -29.15
CA LEU A 63 -47.82 -36.48 -28.24
C LEU A 63 -49.29 -36.55 -28.68
N ARG A 64 -49.87 -37.76 -28.51
CA ARG A 64 -51.27 -38.19 -28.74
C ARG A 64 -51.64 -38.43 -30.21
N ASP A 65 -52.50 -39.39 -30.56
CA ASP A 65 -53.13 -40.47 -29.77
C ASP A 65 -53.21 -41.78 -30.60
N ALA A 66 -53.55 -42.90 -29.95
CA ALA A 66 -53.46 -44.24 -30.54
C ALA A 66 -54.77 -44.79 -31.12
N ALA A 67 -54.62 -45.59 -32.18
CA ALA A 67 -55.43 -46.75 -32.60
C ALA A 67 -56.98 -46.68 -32.47
N PHE A 68 -57.67 -46.75 -33.62
CA PHE A 68 -59.00 -47.34 -33.71
C PHE A 68 -59.17 -48.24 -34.94
N ALA A 69 -60.20 -49.09 -34.87
CA ALA A 69 -60.69 -50.09 -35.83
C ALA A 69 -60.82 -49.64 -37.31
N ALA A 70 -60.96 -50.53 -38.32
CA ALA A 70 -60.68 -51.98 -38.47
C ALA A 70 -60.96 -52.42 -39.93
N ALA A 71 -60.67 -53.70 -40.23
CA ALA A 71 -61.34 -54.53 -41.25
C ALA A 71 -61.28 -54.16 -42.77
N ALA A 72 -60.50 -54.99 -43.49
CA ALA A 72 -60.83 -55.56 -44.81
C ALA A 72 -60.69 -54.71 -46.11
N ALA A 73 -60.86 -55.42 -47.23
CA ALA A 73 -61.05 -54.93 -48.62
C ALA A 73 -59.89 -54.21 -49.35
N ARG A 74 -58.86 -55.00 -49.72
CA ARG A 74 -58.33 -55.13 -51.10
C ARG A 74 -58.91 -54.16 -52.16
N PRO A 75 -58.13 -53.20 -52.70
CA PRO A 75 -58.46 -52.46 -53.91
C PRO A 75 -57.78 -53.05 -55.18
N PRO A 76 -58.41 -52.98 -56.36
CA PRO A 76 -57.76 -53.21 -57.65
C PRO A 76 -57.56 -51.92 -58.47
N SER A 77 -56.38 -51.82 -59.11
CA SER A 77 -56.12 -51.22 -60.44
C SER A 77 -56.63 -49.80 -60.81
N THR A 78 -55.66 -48.87 -60.97
CA THR A 78 -55.44 -47.97 -62.14
C THR A 78 -56.54 -47.02 -62.67
N THR A 79 -56.31 -45.70 -62.53
CA THR A 79 -56.25 -44.64 -63.60
C THR A 79 -56.06 -43.27 -62.90
N THR A 80 -54.91 -42.56 -62.95
CA THR A 80 -54.31 -41.68 -64.01
C THR A 80 -54.89 -40.25 -64.11
N VAL A 81 -54.00 -39.27 -64.38
CA VAL A 81 -54.22 -37.83 -64.77
C VAL A 81 -54.97 -36.91 -63.78
N ASP A 82 -54.60 -35.63 -63.54
CA ASP A 82 -53.40 -34.86 -63.94
C ASP A 82 -53.10 -33.58 -63.10
N LEU A 83 -51.97 -32.91 -63.45
CA LEU A 83 -51.60 -31.46 -63.47
C LEU A 83 -52.59 -30.34 -62.98
N VAL A 84 -52.21 -29.08 -62.62
CA VAL A 84 -50.95 -28.42 -62.16
C VAL A 84 -51.14 -26.89 -61.86
N THR A 85 -50.30 -26.27 -61.00
CA THR A 85 -50.06 -24.78 -60.83
C THR A 85 -51.26 -23.86 -60.45
N ASP A 86 -51.15 -22.54 -60.17
CA ASP A 86 -50.01 -21.59 -60.06
C ASP A 86 -50.25 -20.51 -58.94
N ARG A 87 -49.31 -19.56 -58.81
CA ARG A 87 -49.18 -18.42 -57.87
C ARG A 87 -50.31 -17.35 -57.88
N MET A 88 -50.37 -16.58 -56.78
CA MET A 88 -50.25 -15.08 -56.66
C MET A 88 -51.05 -14.54 -55.45
N ASP A 89 -50.78 -13.38 -54.83
CA ASP A 89 -49.52 -12.68 -54.47
C ASP A 89 -49.84 -11.42 -53.61
N THR A 90 -49.05 -11.14 -52.56
CA THR A 90 -48.87 -9.80 -51.91
C THR A 90 -50.01 -9.06 -51.16
N VAL A 91 -49.66 -7.88 -50.59
CA VAL A 91 -50.41 -6.94 -49.68
C VAL A 91 -50.35 -7.38 -48.19
N LYS A 92 -49.49 -6.80 -47.32
CA LYS A 92 -49.51 -5.44 -46.67
C LYS A 92 -50.72 -5.28 -45.70
N THR A 93 -50.61 -4.62 -44.54
CA THR A 93 -50.09 -3.25 -44.27
C THR A 93 -49.56 -3.09 -42.82
N GLU A 94 -49.02 -1.89 -42.50
CA GLU A 94 -48.46 -1.38 -41.23
C GLU A 94 -49.38 -1.56 -39.98
N GLU A 95 -48.93 -1.33 -38.72
CA GLU A 95 -48.68 -0.01 -38.12
C GLU A 95 -47.61 0.02 -37.00
N THR A 96 -47.20 1.23 -36.60
CA THR A 96 -46.27 1.53 -35.50
C THR A 96 -46.44 2.99 -35.06
N GLN A 97 -46.63 3.30 -33.78
CA GLN A 97 -46.09 4.52 -33.13
C GLN A 97 -46.22 4.50 -31.58
N PRO A 98 -45.45 5.35 -30.85
CA PRO A 98 -45.47 5.50 -29.38
C PRO A 98 -45.84 6.92 -28.88
N GLU A 99 -45.98 7.06 -27.56
CA GLU A 99 -46.01 8.30 -26.73
C GLU A 99 -45.52 7.94 -25.31
N GLU A 100 -45.24 8.84 -24.35
CA GLU A 100 -44.43 10.08 -24.26
C GLU A 100 -44.38 10.48 -22.73
N PRO A 101 -43.54 11.45 -22.28
CA PRO A 101 -43.11 11.54 -20.86
C PRO A 101 -43.50 12.85 -20.13
N SER A 102 -43.07 13.02 -18.86
CA SER A 102 -42.42 14.26 -18.30
C SER A 102 -42.52 14.40 -16.77
N ALA A 103 -41.52 15.06 -16.13
CA ALA A 103 -41.65 16.32 -15.36
C ALA A 103 -40.62 16.47 -14.19
N GLU A 104 -39.87 17.59 -14.17
CA GLU A 104 -39.17 18.13 -12.97
C GLU A 104 -38.80 19.61 -13.21
N GLU A 105 -38.91 20.50 -12.21
CA GLU A 105 -38.73 21.98 -12.38
C GLU A 105 -38.43 22.70 -11.03
N SER A 106 -37.54 23.72 -11.02
CA SER A 106 -37.46 24.78 -9.96
C SER A 106 -36.46 25.92 -10.26
N LEU A 107 -36.73 27.16 -9.80
CA LEU A 107 -35.79 28.30 -9.65
C LEU A 107 -36.42 29.48 -8.83
N ALA A 108 -35.65 30.49 -8.39
CA ALA A 108 -36.07 31.54 -7.41
C ALA A 108 -35.41 32.95 -7.55
N GLU A 109 -35.88 33.98 -6.80
CA GLU A 109 -35.51 35.42 -6.92
C GLU A 109 -35.47 36.21 -5.55
N VAL A 110 -34.82 37.42 -5.46
CA VAL A 110 -34.46 38.15 -4.19
C VAL A 110 -34.31 39.72 -4.31
N LYS A 111 -34.78 40.58 -3.33
CA LYS A 111 -34.18 41.92 -2.92
C LYS A 111 -34.80 42.74 -1.72
N VAL A 112 -34.15 43.86 -1.25
CA VAL A 112 -34.30 44.60 0.09
C VAL A 112 -33.85 46.14 0.12
N PRO A 113 -34.40 47.09 0.99
CA PRO A 113 -33.76 48.45 1.37
C PRO A 113 -34.16 49.27 2.73
N PRO A 114 -33.28 50.10 3.45
CA PRO A 114 -33.64 51.34 4.34
C PRO A 114 -32.53 52.46 4.84
N ALA A 115 -32.81 53.66 5.56
CA ALA A 115 -31.83 54.71 6.26
C ALA A 115 -32.32 56.04 7.15
N VAL A 116 -31.49 56.88 8.00
CA VAL A 116 -31.81 58.09 9.02
C VAL A 116 -30.68 59.16 9.68
N ASN A 117 -30.88 60.36 10.46
CA ASN A 117 -29.87 61.41 11.16
C ASN A 117 -30.26 62.66 12.24
N PRO A 118 -29.38 63.55 12.97
CA PRO A 118 -29.58 64.59 14.17
C PRO A 118 -28.87 66.11 14.40
N LEU A 119 -28.94 66.95 15.57
CA LEU A 119 -28.45 68.46 15.89
C LEU A 119 -28.13 69.15 17.39
N ALA A 120 -27.69 70.49 17.66
CA ALA A 120 -27.33 71.33 18.98
C ALA A 120 -27.25 72.99 18.99
N GLY A 121 -26.92 74.07 19.89
CA GLY A 121 -26.42 74.56 21.32
C GLY A 121 -26.25 76.20 21.69
N LEU A 122 -25.87 76.82 22.92
CA LEU A 122 -25.84 78.38 23.35
C LEU A 122 -25.09 79.01 24.72
N LEU A 123 -24.84 80.39 25.02
CA LEU A 123 -24.17 81.15 26.27
C LEU A 123 -24.36 82.77 26.63
N ASN A 124 -23.92 83.46 27.80
CA ASN A 124 -23.93 85.00 28.21
C ASN A 124 -23.24 85.62 29.62
N ALA A 125 -22.94 86.99 29.90
CA ALA A 125 -22.50 87.74 31.24
C ALA A 125 -22.18 89.37 31.35
N ILE A 126 -22.08 90.16 32.56
CA ILE A 126 -21.36 91.53 32.95
C ILE A 126 -21.75 92.48 34.26
N ALA A 127 -20.90 93.44 34.88
CA ALA A 127 -21.15 94.57 35.98
C ALA A 127 -19.92 95.61 36.37
N VAL A 128 -19.74 96.64 37.34
CA VAL A 128 -20.34 97.91 38.06
C VAL A 128 -19.37 98.77 39.09
N ILE A 129 -19.44 100.14 39.43
CA ILE A 129 -18.62 100.99 40.49
C ILE A 129 -18.99 102.54 40.90
N ALA A 130 -18.53 103.23 42.05
CA ALA A 130 -18.62 104.76 42.44
C ALA A 130 -17.87 105.40 43.77
N SER A 131 -17.66 106.77 44.04
CA SER A 131 -17.21 107.51 45.37
C SER A 131 -16.99 109.14 45.48
N GLY A 132 -16.78 109.83 46.69
CA GLY A 132 -16.16 111.26 46.95
C GLY A 132 -16.57 112.30 48.15
N VAL A 133 -15.71 113.23 48.77
CA VAL A 133 -15.97 114.32 49.89
C VAL A 133 -14.90 115.52 50.23
N PHE A 134 -15.19 116.68 50.97
CA PHE A 134 -14.23 117.74 51.65
C PHE A 134 -14.82 119.00 52.53
N ALA A 135 -14.06 119.81 53.41
CA ALA A 135 -14.46 121.12 54.18
C ALA A 135 -13.40 122.02 55.05
N GLY A 136 -13.64 123.31 55.54
CA GLY A 136 -12.96 124.09 56.72
C GLY A 136 -12.78 125.71 56.81
N LEU A 137 -12.70 126.45 58.01
CA LEU A 137 -12.25 127.91 58.40
C LEU A 137 -12.52 128.36 59.94
N PHE A 138 -12.33 129.53 60.71
CA PHE A 138 -11.67 130.94 60.92
C PHE A 138 -12.03 131.57 62.38
N GLY A 139 -11.70 132.69 63.15
CA GLY A 139 -10.80 133.95 63.37
C GLY A 139 -11.53 135.27 63.97
N ALA A 140 -11.16 136.40 64.70
CA ALA A 140 -10.23 137.06 65.77
C ALA A 140 -10.73 138.57 66.16
N SER A 141 -10.38 139.60 67.06
CA SER A 141 -9.59 140.12 68.30
C SER A 141 -10.06 141.63 68.73
N GLN A 142 -9.69 142.60 69.68
CA GLN A 142 -8.93 142.92 71.00
C GLN A 142 -8.90 144.49 71.46
N ARG A 143 -8.97 145.03 72.77
CA ARG A 143 -8.87 146.54 73.22
C ARG A 143 -8.79 147.01 74.79
N GLU A 144 -8.44 148.31 75.21
CA GLU A 144 -8.72 149.21 76.49
C GLU A 144 -7.59 150.02 77.36
N LYS A 145 -7.83 150.97 78.40
CA LYS A 145 -6.98 152.27 78.63
C LYS A 145 -6.67 153.27 79.95
N GLU A 146 -7.04 153.32 81.28
CA GLU A 146 -7.18 154.64 82.15
C GLU A 146 -6.14 155.50 83.14
N ALA A 147 -6.05 155.42 84.52
CA ALA A 147 -5.21 156.04 85.66
C ALA A 147 -3.67 156.23 85.56
N LEU A 148 -3.16 156.39 84.34
CA LEU A 148 -1.84 155.89 83.92
C LEU A 148 -0.60 156.73 84.34
N GLN A 149 -0.39 157.05 85.63
CA GLN A 149 0.98 157.32 86.14
C GLN A 149 1.33 156.54 87.42
N SER A 150 0.59 156.73 88.52
CA SER A 150 0.69 155.80 89.67
C SER A 150 0.09 154.43 89.31
N THR A 151 -1.00 154.42 88.54
CA THR A 151 -1.45 153.18 87.87
C THR A 151 -0.51 152.77 86.75
N VAL A 152 0.38 153.62 86.22
CA VAL A 152 1.45 153.14 85.32
C VAL A 152 2.54 152.42 86.11
N SER A 153 3.09 152.91 87.22
CA SER A 153 4.13 152.12 87.91
C SER A 153 3.61 150.87 88.64
N THR A 154 2.34 150.85 89.04
CA THR A 154 1.69 149.58 89.40
C THR A 154 1.25 148.75 88.19
N MET A 155 1.08 149.33 87.01
CA MET A 155 1.08 148.59 85.74
C MET A 155 2.49 148.22 85.26
N GLU A 156 3.60 148.81 85.70
CA GLU A 156 4.96 148.44 85.31
C GLU A 156 5.35 147.16 86.07
N ILE A 157 5.06 147.11 87.37
CA ILE A 157 5.18 145.88 88.16
C ILE A 157 4.20 144.81 87.62
N LYS A 158 2.93 145.16 87.38
CA LYS A 158 1.98 144.21 86.76
C LYS A 158 2.27 143.91 85.30
N LEU A 159 3.04 144.71 84.57
CA LEU A 159 3.51 144.42 83.22
C LEU A 159 4.71 143.49 83.30
N ALA A 160 5.63 143.65 84.25
CA ALA A 160 6.69 142.68 84.51
C ALA A 160 6.12 141.33 84.98
N GLU A 161 5.10 141.33 85.85
CA GLU A 161 4.37 140.11 86.23
C GLU A 161 3.56 139.52 85.06
N ASN A 162 2.86 140.34 84.26
CA ASN A 162 2.19 139.86 83.04
C ASN A 162 3.19 139.46 81.95
N GLU A 163 4.40 140.00 81.90
CA GLU A 163 5.45 139.68 80.94
C GLU A 163 6.16 138.39 81.34
N ALA A 164 6.37 138.16 82.64
CA ALA A 164 6.77 136.86 83.18
C ALA A 164 5.68 135.80 82.94
N ALA A 165 4.41 136.13 83.20
CA ALA A 165 3.27 135.23 82.95
C ALA A 165 3.06 134.98 81.44
N MET A 166 3.18 136.00 80.59
CA MET A 166 3.14 135.88 79.13
C MET A 166 4.38 135.15 78.60
N SER A 167 5.54 135.25 79.26
CA SER A 167 6.73 134.49 78.87
C SER A 167 6.58 133.02 79.25
N MET A 168 6.09 132.68 80.45
CA MET A 168 5.73 131.30 80.78
C MET A 168 4.59 130.77 79.89
N LEU A 169 3.60 131.60 79.53
CA LEU A 169 2.51 131.21 78.63
C LEU A 169 3.01 131.02 77.19
N ARG A 170 3.90 131.87 76.70
CA ARG A 170 4.63 131.70 75.42
C ARG A 170 5.48 130.44 75.44
N GLU A 171 6.27 130.23 76.48
CA GLU A 171 7.11 129.04 76.64
C GLU A 171 6.26 127.76 76.72
N ASN A 172 5.08 127.81 77.35
CA ASN A 172 4.14 126.70 77.41
C ASN A 172 3.46 126.45 76.06
N TYR A 173 3.04 127.49 75.33
CA TYR A 173 2.54 127.35 73.95
C TYR A 173 3.64 126.89 72.98
N GLU A 174 4.88 127.33 73.16
CA GLU A 174 6.04 126.91 72.36
C GLU A 174 6.37 125.44 72.64
N LYS A 175 6.35 125.00 73.91
CA LYS A 175 6.42 123.58 74.28
C LYS A 175 5.23 122.78 73.73
N GLN A 176 4.03 123.34 73.71
CA GLN A 176 2.85 122.71 73.11
C GLN A 176 3.02 122.54 71.60
N ILE A 177 3.48 123.57 70.89
CA ILE A 177 3.78 123.53 69.45
C ILE A 177 4.90 122.54 69.14
N TRP A 178 5.96 122.49 69.96
CA TRP A 178 7.04 121.50 69.83
C TRP A 178 6.55 120.07 70.06
N ASN A 179 5.70 119.84 71.06
CA ASN A 179 5.09 118.54 71.32
C ASN A 179 4.12 118.13 70.20
N GLU A 180 3.25 119.02 69.74
CA GLU A 180 2.31 118.77 68.66
C GLU A 180 3.04 118.51 67.33
N HIS A 181 4.09 119.27 67.02
CA HIS A 181 4.96 119.01 65.87
C HIS A 181 5.71 117.67 66.02
N ALA A 182 6.13 117.28 67.23
CA ALA A 182 6.71 115.96 67.49
C ALA A 182 5.70 114.82 67.32
N GLU A 183 4.43 115.02 67.72
CA GLU A 183 3.34 114.06 67.52
C GLU A 183 2.94 113.95 66.05
N GLN A 184 2.79 115.07 65.33
CA GLN A 184 2.56 115.07 63.88
C GLN A 184 3.71 114.36 63.14
N LYS A 185 4.96 114.61 63.53
CA LYS A 185 6.15 113.92 62.97
C LYS A 185 6.19 112.43 63.32
N LYS A 186 5.68 112.03 64.50
CA LYS A 186 5.49 110.63 64.90
C LYS A 186 4.39 109.96 64.07
N GLN A 187 3.24 110.62 63.87
CA GLN A 187 2.17 110.12 63.01
C GLN A 187 2.63 109.99 61.56
N ALA A 188 3.36 110.96 61.01
CA ALA A 188 3.93 110.90 59.67
C ALA A 188 4.84 109.68 59.47
N ARG A 189 5.70 109.36 60.45
CA ARG A 189 6.49 108.11 60.45
C ARG A 189 5.61 106.86 60.48
N MET A 190 4.63 106.80 61.39
CA MET A 190 3.67 105.68 61.45
C MET A 190 2.87 105.49 60.15
N PHE A 191 2.63 106.57 59.38
CA PHE A 191 2.03 106.46 58.05
C PHE A 191 3.04 105.98 57.00
N GLN A 192 4.27 106.50 56.97
CA GLN A 192 5.34 106.04 56.07
C GLN A 192 5.72 104.57 56.30
N GLU A 193 5.76 104.12 57.55
CA GLU A 193 6.02 102.71 57.91
C GLU A 193 4.86 101.79 57.46
N LYS A 194 3.61 102.25 57.58
CA LYS A 194 2.44 101.53 57.03
C LYS A 194 2.43 101.53 55.50
N GLU A 195 2.79 102.63 54.86
CA GLU A 195 2.89 102.75 53.41
C GLU A 195 3.96 101.79 52.87
N ALA A 196 5.15 101.78 53.48
CA ALA A 196 6.21 100.83 53.17
C ALA A 196 5.76 99.37 53.38
N SER A 197 5.12 99.06 54.51
CA SER A 197 4.60 97.71 54.79
C SER A 197 3.52 97.25 53.79
N LEU A 198 2.63 98.15 53.38
CA LEU A 198 1.63 97.88 52.34
C LEU A 198 2.28 97.75 50.95
N LEU A 199 3.34 98.50 50.67
CA LEU A 199 4.10 98.40 49.41
C LEU A 199 4.86 97.07 49.36
N ASP A 200 5.50 96.64 50.45
CA ASP A 200 6.11 95.32 50.58
C ASP A 200 5.07 94.20 50.44
N GLN A 201 3.91 94.31 51.10
CA GLN A 201 2.79 93.38 50.93
C GLN A 201 2.25 93.37 49.49
N LEU A 202 2.27 94.51 48.80
CA LEU A 202 1.95 94.62 47.38
C LEU A 202 3.03 93.97 46.48
N THR A 203 4.32 94.04 46.85
CA THR A 203 5.36 93.29 46.13
C THR A 203 5.27 91.79 46.39
N LEU A 204 4.92 91.37 47.61
CA LEU A 204 4.71 89.97 47.98
C LEU A 204 3.53 89.37 47.22
N THR A 205 2.38 90.05 47.21
CA THR A 205 1.19 89.61 46.45
C THR A 205 1.41 89.64 44.94
N LYS A 206 2.19 90.58 44.39
CA LYS A 206 2.62 90.54 42.99
C LYS A 206 3.53 89.33 42.69
N ARG A 207 4.46 88.96 43.60
CA ARG A 207 5.30 87.76 43.46
C ARG A 207 4.46 86.47 43.52
N THR A 208 3.49 86.37 44.43
CA THR A 208 2.63 85.16 44.50
C THR A 208 1.68 85.06 43.31
N VAL A 209 1.10 86.17 42.84
CA VAL A 209 0.26 86.19 41.61
C VAL A 209 1.07 85.81 40.37
N THR A 210 2.32 86.26 40.24
CA THR A 210 3.18 85.85 39.12
C THR A 210 3.56 84.36 39.20
N SER A 211 3.90 83.86 40.40
CA SER A 211 4.14 82.42 40.62
C SER A 211 2.93 81.55 40.26
N LEU A 212 1.73 81.92 40.74
CA LEU A 212 0.47 81.21 40.44
C LEU A 212 0.14 81.27 38.95
N ASN A 213 0.43 82.37 38.26
CA ASN A 213 0.19 82.49 36.81
C ASN A 213 1.16 81.62 35.98
N GLU A 214 2.40 81.40 36.44
CA GLU A 214 3.28 80.39 35.83
C GLU A 214 2.81 78.97 36.12
N GLU A 215 2.35 78.69 37.33
CA GLU A 215 1.81 77.38 37.74
C GLU A 215 0.57 77.00 36.91
N VAL A 216 -0.37 77.93 36.75
CA VAL A 216 -1.52 77.79 35.82
C VAL A 216 -1.08 77.59 34.38
N ARG A 217 0.07 78.14 33.95
CA ARG A 217 0.62 77.90 32.60
C ARG A 217 1.16 76.48 32.46
N ARG A 218 1.94 75.99 33.45
CA ARG A 218 2.45 74.61 33.50
C ARG A 218 1.31 73.59 33.53
N GLU A 219 0.29 73.84 34.34
CA GLU A 219 -0.90 72.99 34.43
C GLU A 219 -1.68 72.97 33.11
N LYS A 220 -1.80 74.11 32.42
CA LYS A 220 -2.40 74.16 31.08
C LYS A 220 -1.59 73.42 30.02
N GLU A 221 -0.25 73.48 30.08
CA GLU A 221 0.65 72.70 29.22
C GLU A 221 0.47 71.18 29.48
N LEU A 222 0.40 70.76 30.74
CA LEU A 222 0.16 69.38 31.17
C LEU A 222 -1.23 68.86 30.76
N VAL A 223 -2.29 69.66 30.94
CA VAL A 223 -3.65 69.32 30.51
C VAL A 223 -3.73 69.12 28.99
N GLU A 224 -2.97 69.88 28.19
CA GLU A 224 -2.95 69.68 26.73
C GLU A 224 -2.15 68.43 26.32
N GLN A 225 -1.08 68.09 27.04
CA GLN A 225 -0.38 66.81 26.87
C GLN A 225 -1.29 65.62 27.20
N LEU A 226 -2.03 65.68 28.33
CA LEU A 226 -3.00 64.66 28.70
C LEU A 226 -4.13 64.51 27.68
N LYS A 227 -4.61 65.60 27.06
CA LYS A 227 -5.57 65.50 25.93
C LYS A 227 -4.95 64.79 24.73
N GLN A 228 -3.73 65.13 24.34
CA GLN A 228 -3.04 64.48 23.22
C GLN A 228 -2.86 62.98 23.48
N GLU A 229 -2.50 62.60 24.71
CA GLU A 229 -2.44 61.19 25.12
C GLU A 229 -3.82 60.52 25.11
N ILE A 230 -4.87 61.16 25.64
CA ILE A 230 -6.25 60.64 25.58
C ILE A 230 -6.71 60.45 24.12
N HIS A 231 -6.33 61.34 23.20
CA HIS A 231 -6.60 61.17 21.76
C HIS A 231 -5.79 60.00 21.16
N ARG A 232 -4.50 59.89 21.46
CA ARG A 232 -3.64 58.77 21.05
C ARG A 232 -4.18 57.42 21.54
N LEU A 233 -4.57 57.33 22.81
CA LEU A 233 -5.15 56.13 23.41
C LEU A 233 -6.51 55.80 22.81
N LYS A 234 -7.39 56.78 22.55
CA LYS A 234 -8.66 56.56 21.85
C LYS A 234 -8.47 55.99 20.44
N SER A 235 -7.52 56.52 19.67
CA SER A 235 -7.18 55.96 18.35
C SER A 235 -6.60 54.54 18.46
N SER A 236 -5.75 54.27 19.45
CA SER A 236 -5.20 52.93 19.70
C SER A 236 -6.27 51.91 20.14
N ILE A 237 -7.29 52.35 20.89
CA ILE A 237 -8.42 51.51 21.31
C ILE A 237 -9.31 51.20 20.11
N ALA A 238 -9.65 52.21 19.28
CA ALA A 238 -10.44 52.00 18.08
C ALA A 238 -9.75 51.02 17.10
N GLN A 239 -8.44 51.17 16.88
CA GLN A 239 -7.67 50.23 16.06
C GLN A 239 -7.67 48.81 16.65
N ALA A 240 -7.54 48.66 17.97
CA ALA A 240 -7.60 47.36 18.63
C ALA A 240 -9.01 46.73 18.58
N GLU A 241 -10.07 47.54 18.50
CA GLU A 241 -11.45 47.09 18.32
C GLU A 241 -11.74 46.65 16.87
N ASP A 242 -11.21 47.37 15.88
CA ASP A 242 -11.21 46.95 14.47
C ASP A 242 -10.43 45.64 14.27
N ASP A 243 -9.20 45.54 14.80
CA ASP A 243 -8.37 44.33 14.75
C ASP A 243 -9.09 43.14 15.43
N LYS A 244 -9.70 43.37 16.60
CA LYS A 244 -10.55 42.38 17.29
C LYS A 244 -11.68 41.89 16.39
N HIS A 245 -12.42 42.78 15.74
CA HIS A 245 -13.51 42.37 14.84
C HIS A 245 -13.01 41.60 13.61
N VAL A 246 -11.82 41.92 13.10
CA VAL A 246 -11.16 41.11 12.05
C VAL A 246 -10.78 39.72 12.56
N PHE A 247 -10.35 39.56 13.82
CA PHE A 247 -10.11 38.25 14.43
C PHE A 247 -11.41 37.48 14.73
N GLU A 248 -12.47 38.14 15.19
CA GLU A 248 -13.80 37.53 15.38
C GLU A 248 -14.41 37.03 14.07
N GLY A 249 -14.22 37.77 12.96
CA GLY A 249 -14.61 37.34 11.62
C GLY A 249 -13.86 36.07 11.18
N LYS A 250 -12.52 36.09 11.26
CA LYS A 250 -11.67 34.93 10.95
C LYS A 250 -11.99 33.71 11.83
N LEU A 251 -12.31 33.92 13.11
CA LEU A 251 -12.72 32.85 14.01
C LEU A 251 -14.04 32.21 13.56
N ARG A 252 -15.00 33.02 13.10
CA ARG A 252 -16.27 32.53 12.55
C ARG A 252 -16.07 31.72 11.26
N GLU A 253 -15.27 32.22 10.32
CA GLU A 253 -14.88 31.46 9.12
C GLU A 253 -14.23 30.11 9.46
N LYS A 254 -13.45 30.03 10.55
CA LYS A 254 -12.86 28.76 11.02
C LYS A 254 -13.84 27.83 11.73
N LEU A 255 -14.87 28.36 12.38
CA LEU A 255 -15.97 27.56 12.93
C LEU A 255 -16.84 26.99 11.82
N GLU A 256 -17.27 27.81 10.85
CA GLU A 256 -18.03 27.37 9.67
C GLU A 256 -17.26 26.29 8.87
N ALA A 257 -15.94 26.46 8.71
CA ALA A 257 -15.07 25.44 8.12
C ALA A 257 -14.95 24.17 8.97
N LEU A 258 -14.91 24.28 10.30
CA LEU A 258 -14.87 23.15 11.23
C LEU A 258 -16.17 22.34 11.20
N ASP A 259 -17.33 23.01 11.19
CA ASP A 259 -18.64 22.38 11.11
C ASP A 259 -18.78 21.60 9.79
N SER A 260 -18.38 22.20 8.65
CA SER A 260 -18.37 21.51 7.35
C SER A 260 -17.43 20.28 7.31
N LEU A 261 -16.36 20.29 8.12
CA LEU A 261 -15.45 19.16 8.26
C LEU A 261 -16.02 18.09 9.21
N GLN A 262 -16.73 18.49 10.26
CA GLN A 262 -17.43 17.58 11.18
C GLN A 262 -18.55 16.83 10.45
N ASP A 263 -19.34 17.50 9.61
CA ASP A 263 -20.34 16.85 8.76
C ASP A 263 -19.71 15.86 7.78
N LYS A 264 -18.56 16.20 7.20
CA LYS A 264 -17.79 15.28 6.37
C LYS A 264 -17.26 14.07 7.14
N VAL A 265 -16.84 14.24 8.40
CA VAL A 265 -16.44 13.14 9.29
C VAL A 265 -17.65 12.26 9.66
N ASN A 266 -18.81 12.87 9.91
CA ASN A 266 -20.07 12.15 10.18
C ASN A 266 -20.47 11.28 8.97
N LEU A 267 -20.44 11.84 7.77
CA LEU A 267 -20.76 11.14 6.52
C LEU A 267 -19.78 9.99 6.22
N LEU A 268 -18.47 10.23 6.37
CA LEU A 268 -17.45 9.18 6.20
C LEU A 268 -17.58 8.08 7.25
N SER A 269 -18.00 8.40 8.47
CA SER A 269 -18.26 7.39 9.52
C SER A 269 -19.45 6.50 9.17
N GLN A 270 -20.52 7.06 8.58
CA GLN A 270 -21.64 6.29 8.06
C GLN A 270 -21.23 5.40 6.88
N GLU A 271 -20.40 5.91 5.96
CA GLU A 271 -19.87 5.14 4.82
C GLU A 271 -18.97 3.98 5.28
N VAL A 272 -18.15 4.19 6.33
CA VAL A 272 -17.34 3.13 6.94
C VAL A 272 -18.22 2.06 7.58
N ASN A 273 -19.21 2.44 8.41
CA ASN A 273 -20.11 1.48 9.06
C ASN A 273 -20.85 0.60 8.03
N ALA A 274 -21.39 1.20 6.96
CA ALA A 274 -22.08 0.46 5.89
C ALA A 274 -21.13 -0.50 5.13
N LYS A 275 -19.86 -0.12 4.95
CA LYS A 275 -18.84 -1.01 4.37
C LYS A 275 -18.43 -2.14 5.32
N GLU A 276 -18.33 -1.88 6.62
CA GLU A 276 -18.09 -2.92 7.62
C GLU A 276 -19.23 -3.94 7.69
N GLU A 277 -20.49 -3.49 7.57
CA GLU A 277 -21.67 -4.36 7.46
C GLU A 277 -21.60 -5.23 6.20
N ALA A 278 -21.36 -4.64 5.03
CA ALA A 278 -21.20 -5.39 3.78
C ALA A 278 -20.02 -6.39 3.82
N ILE A 279 -18.89 -6.03 4.44
CA ILE A 279 -17.74 -6.94 4.63
C ILE A 279 -18.12 -8.10 5.57
N ARG A 280 -18.93 -7.85 6.61
CA ARG A 280 -19.40 -8.87 7.57
C ARG A 280 -20.36 -9.86 6.90
N GLU A 281 -21.26 -9.38 6.04
CA GLU A 281 -22.15 -10.21 5.22
C GLU A 281 -21.38 -11.02 4.17
N LEU A 282 -20.43 -10.40 3.46
CA LEU A 282 -19.56 -11.11 2.52
C LEU A 282 -18.72 -12.19 3.22
N SER A 283 -18.26 -11.94 4.43
CA SER A 283 -17.49 -12.90 5.23
C SER A 283 -18.34 -14.09 5.69
N SER A 284 -19.60 -13.87 6.10
CA SER A 284 -20.50 -14.97 6.46
C SER A 284 -20.95 -15.79 5.23
N SER A 285 -21.20 -15.12 4.11
CA SER A 285 -21.48 -15.76 2.82
C SER A 285 -20.30 -16.61 2.33
N LEU A 286 -19.07 -16.08 2.41
CA LEU A 286 -17.85 -16.82 2.08
C LEU A 286 -17.63 -18.02 3.01
N SER A 287 -17.83 -17.87 4.32
CA SER A 287 -17.74 -18.99 5.27
C SER A 287 -18.78 -20.08 5.00
N SER A 288 -19.99 -19.71 4.58
CA SER A 288 -21.02 -20.68 4.16
C SER A 288 -20.64 -21.39 2.85
N LYS A 289 -20.01 -20.69 1.90
CA LYS A 289 -19.55 -21.28 0.63
C LYS A 289 -18.33 -22.17 0.79
N GLU A 290 -17.44 -21.87 1.74
CA GLU A 290 -16.34 -22.74 2.13
C GLU A 290 -16.87 -24.04 2.76
N GLU A 291 -17.87 -23.96 3.64
CA GLU A 291 -18.51 -25.16 4.22
C GLU A 291 -19.21 -26.02 3.16
N ASP A 292 -19.85 -25.39 2.16
CA ASP A 292 -20.42 -26.09 1.00
C ASP A 292 -19.35 -26.76 0.12
N TYR A 293 -18.21 -26.09 -0.10
CA TYR A 293 -17.09 -26.64 -0.87
C TYR A 293 -16.47 -27.86 -0.18
N GLN A 294 -16.24 -27.79 1.13
CA GLN A 294 -15.72 -28.93 1.92
C GLN A 294 -16.68 -30.13 1.90
N LYS A 295 -18.00 -29.91 2.00
CA LYS A 295 -19.01 -30.98 1.82
C LYS A 295 -18.95 -31.59 0.42
N LEU A 296 -18.84 -30.75 -0.62
CA LEU A 296 -18.74 -31.22 -2.00
C LEU A 296 -17.46 -32.02 -2.25
N GLN A 297 -16.33 -31.62 -1.65
CA GLN A 297 -15.06 -32.34 -1.74
C GLN A 297 -15.12 -33.70 -1.02
N LEU A 298 -15.77 -33.78 0.15
CA LEU A 298 -16.01 -35.06 0.83
C LEU A 298 -16.85 -36.01 -0.02
N ILE A 299 -17.95 -35.51 -0.61
CA ILE A 299 -18.80 -36.30 -1.51
C ILE A 299 -18.02 -36.74 -2.77
N TYR A 300 -17.20 -35.85 -3.35
CA TYR A 300 -16.36 -36.18 -4.50
C TYR A 300 -15.41 -37.34 -4.18
N ASN A 301 -14.63 -37.23 -3.09
CA ASN A 301 -13.71 -38.28 -2.65
C ASN A 301 -14.44 -39.61 -2.34
N GLU A 302 -15.64 -39.55 -1.75
CA GLU A 302 -16.47 -40.74 -1.49
C GLU A 302 -16.95 -41.40 -2.80
N THR A 303 -17.36 -40.60 -3.79
CA THR A 303 -17.73 -41.12 -5.13
C THR A 303 -16.54 -41.64 -5.93
N GLU A 304 -15.35 -41.05 -5.77
CA GLU A 304 -14.10 -41.50 -6.39
C GLU A 304 -13.68 -42.87 -5.84
N ALA A 305 -13.65 -43.04 -4.51
CA ALA A 305 -13.35 -44.33 -3.88
C ALA A 305 -14.41 -45.41 -4.19
N SER A 306 -15.68 -45.01 -4.33
CA SER A 306 -16.77 -45.91 -4.76
C SER A 306 -16.61 -46.35 -6.22
N LEU A 307 -16.12 -45.45 -7.10
CA LEU A 307 -15.80 -45.75 -8.49
C LEU A 307 -14.56 -46.66 -8.60
N GLU A 308 -13.48 -46.37 -7.88
CA GLU A 308 -12.27 -47.22 -7.85
C GLU A 308 -12.59 -48.65 -7.39
N TYR A 309 -13.47 -48.79 -6.38
CA TYR A 309 -14.00 -50.09 -5.95
C TYR A 309 -14.86 -50.78 -7.02
N ALA A 310 -15.68 -50.02 -7.77
CA ALA A 310 -16.50 -50.56 -8.86
C ALA A 310 -15.63 -51.01 -10.05
N ASP A 311 -14.65 -50.22 -10.45
CA ASP A 311 -13.72 -50.54 -11.55
C ASP A 311 -12.82 -51.73 -11.17
N SER A 312 -12.29 -51.76 -9.95
CA SER A 312 -11.61 -52.94 -9.37
C SER A 312 -12.51 -54.20 -9.39
N LYS A 313 -13.83 -54.01 -9.30
CA LYS A 313 -14.78 -55.13 -9.38
C LYS A 313 -15.14 -55.54 -10.81
N ILE A 314 -15.08 -54.62 -11.75
CA ILE A 314 -15.20 -54.89 -13.18
C ILE A 314 -13.97 -55.68 -13.66
N GLU A 315 -12.74 -55.26 -13.33
CA GLU A 315 -11.51 -55.95 -13.72
C GLU A 315 -11.50 -57.42 -13.24
N GLN A 316 -11.89 -57.68 -11.99
CA GLN A 316 -12.08 -59.05 -11.46
C GLN A 316 -13.11 -59.89 -12.24
N LEU A 317 -14.14 -59.25 -12.79
CA LEU A 317 -15.17 -59.93 -13.60
C LEU A 317 -14.70 -60.14 -15.05
N GLU A 318 -13.88 -59.25 -15.60
CA GLU A 318 -13.25 -59.40 -16.92
C GLU A 318 -12.15 -60.48 -16.93
N GLU A 319 -11.37 -60.61 -15.85
CA GLU A 319 -10.44 -61.73 -15.65
C GLU A 319 -11.22 -63.07 -15.59
N GLY A 320 -12.27 -63.13 -14.77
CA GLY A 320 -13.14 -64.32 -14.67
C GLY A 320 -13.85 -64.67 -15.98
N TYR A 321 -14.30 -63.67 -16.73
CA TYR A 321 -14.86 -63.84 -18.07
C TYR A 321 -13.82 -64.36 -19.06
N SER A 322 -12.58 -63.87 -19.01
CA SER A 322 -11.49 -64.32 -19.87
C SER A 322 -11.09 -65.77 -19.57
N ALA A 323 -10.95 -66.13 -18.29
CA ALA A 323 -10.66 -67.50 -17.87
C ALA A 323 -11.75 -68.49 -18.27
N THR A 324 -13.04 -68.13 -18.13
CA THR A 324 -14.16 -68.99 -18.56
C THR A 324 -14.31 -69.06 -20.07
N LYS A 325 -13.96 -67.99 -20.80
CA LYS A 325 -13.88 -67.98 -22.27
C LYS A 325 -12.79 -68.90 -22.80
N ASP A 326 -11.62 -68.96 -22.15
CA ASP A 326 -10.53 -69.85 -22.58
C ASP A 326 -10.76 -71.32 -22.20
N ASP A 327 -11.40 -71.58 -21.06
CA ASP A 327 -11.97 -72.91 -20.76
C ASP A 327 -12.97 -73.35 -21.86
N LEU A 328 -13.89 -72.47 -22.26
CA LEU A 328 -14.84 -72.74 -23.35
C LEU A 328 -14.12 -72.97 -24.70
N ASN A 329 -13.11 -72.17 -25.03
CA ASN A 329 -12.28 -72.36 -26.23
C ASN A 329 -11.57 -73.73 -26.22
N SER A 330 -11.03 -74.15 -25.06
CA SER A 330 -10.38 -75.46 -24.92
C SER A 330 -11.38 -76.62 -25.11
N LYS A 331 -12.60 -76.47 -24.57
CA LYS A 331 -13.70 -77.42 -24.76
C LYS A 331 -14.17 -77.48 -26.20
N MET A 332 -14.24 -76.35 -26.89
CA MET A 332 -14.56 -76.29 -28.33
C MET A 332 -13.49 -77.01 -29.16
N CYS A 333 -12.20 -76.82 -28.87
CA CYS A 333 -11.12 -77.57 -29.52
C CYS A 333 -11.21 -79.09 -29.26
N SER A 334 -11.62 -79.49 -28.06
CA SER A 334 -11.90 -80.91 -27.73
C SER A 334 -13.09 -81.46 -28.51
N ILE A 335 -14.17 -80.68 -28.67
CA ILE A 335 -15.35 -81.03 -29.47
C ILE A 335 -14.96 -81.16 -30.96
N ASP A 336 -14.15 -80.26 -31.50
CA ASP A 336 -13.64 -80.35 -32.87
C ASP A 336 -12.73 -81.57 -33.09
N SER A 337 -11.98 -81.99 -32.06
CA SER A 337 -11.19 -83.22 -32.09
C SER A 337 -12.10 -84.46 -32.13
N LEU A 338 -13.10 -84.51 -31.25
CA LEU A 338 -14.10 -85.59 -31.21
C LEU A 338 -14.95 -85.64 -32.49
N ASN A 339 -15.28 -84.50 -33.09
CA ASN A 339 -16.01 -84.41 -34.36
C ASN A 339 -15.18 -84.98 -35.53
N LYS A 340 -13.87 -84.71 -35.56
CA LYS A 340 -12.95 -85.35 -36.52
C LYS A 340 -12.88 -86.86 -36.30
N GLU A 341 -12.80 -87.31 -35.04
CA GLU A 341 -12.81 -88.73 -34.70
C GLU A 341 -14.11 -89.41 -35.16
N VAL A 342 -15.28 -88.81 -34.89
CA VAL A 342 -16.59 -89.26 -35.38
C VAL A 342 -16.65 -89.31 -36.91
N GLN A 343 -16.06 -88.35 -37.64
CA GLN A 343 -15.97 -88.41 -39.11
C GLN A 343 -15.05 -89.55 -39.60
N THR A 344 -13.94 -89.84 -38.91
CA THR A 344 -13.10 -91.00 -39.22
C THR A 344 -13.80 -92.33 -38.91
N LEU A 345 -14.60 -92.40 -37.84
CA LEU A 345 -15.43 -93.56 -37.51
C LEU A 345 -16.57 -93.74 -38.52
N TYR A 346 -17.20 -92.67 -39.00
CA TYR A 346 -18.26 -92.74 -40.01
C TYR A 346 -17.71 -93.20 -41.37
N THR A 347 -16.55 -92.71 -41.80
CA THR A 347 -15.90 -93.20 -43.03
C THR A 347 -15.36 -94.63 -42.90
N ALA A 348 -14.97 -95.05 -41.69
CA ALA A 348 -14.68 -96.46 -41.40
C ALA A 348 -15.94 -97.34 -41.39
N GLN A 349 -17.09 -96.81 -40.92
CA GLN A 349 -18.40 -97.47 -40.96
C GLN A 349 -18.87 -97.67 -42.40
N THR A 350 -18.87 -96.63 -43.25
CA THR A 350 -19.28 -96.79 -44.66
C THR A 350 -18.36 -97.79 -45.38
N GLY A 351 -17.05 -97.71 -45.14
CA GLY A 351 -16.07 -98.69 -45.65
C GLY A 351 -16.15 -100.09 -45.03
N ALA A 352 -17.00 -100.30 -44.01
CA ALA A 352 -17.37 -101.62 -43.48
C ALA A 352 -18.74 -102.09 -44.03
N GLU A 353 -19.70 -101.17 -44.20
CA GLU A 353 -20.99 -101.43 -44.84
C GLU A 353 -20.84 -101.81 -46.32
N GLU A 354 -19.89 -101.19 -47.04
CA GLU A 354 -19.47 -101.61 -48.38
C GLU A 354 -18.95 -103.07 -48.38
N LYS A 355 -18.07 -103.43 -47.43
CA LYS A 355 -17.55 -104.80 -47.30
C LYS A 355 -18.63 -105.80 -46.93
N ILE A 356 -19.58 -105.43 -46.07
CA ILE A 356 -20.74 -106.24 -45.71
C ILE A 356 -21.67 -106.42 -46.92
N SER A 357 -21.82 -105.40 -47.76
CA SER A 357 -22.63 -105.48 -48.99
C SER A 357 -21.99 -106.38 -50.04
N GLU A 358 -20.68 -106.28 -50.23
CA GLU A 358 -19.91 -107.18 -51.10
C GLU A 358 -19.90 -108.62 -50.56
N LEU A 359 -19.76 -108.84 -49.24
CA LEU A 359 -19.91 -110.17 -48.62
C LEU A 359 -21.33 -110.74 -48.78
N LYS A 360 -22.38 -109.93 -48.65
CA LYS A 360 -23.77 -110.35 -48.91
C LYS A 360 -23.98 -110.75 -50.37
N LYS A 361 -23.38 -110.01 -51.29
CA LYS A 361 -23.40 -110.34 -52.73
C LYS A 361 -22.66 -111.65 -53.00
N GLN A 362 -21.43 -111.82 -52.49
CA GLN A 362 -20.67 -113.06 -52.61
C GLN A 362 -21.39 -114.26 -51.98
N TYR A 363 -22.14 -114.06 -50.89
CA TYR A 363 -23.00 -115.08 -50.31
C TYR A 363 -24.20 -115.43 -51.22
N ALA A 364 -24.83 -114.43 -51.86
CA ALA A 364 -25.91 -114.67 -52.81
C ALA A 364 -25.41 -115.37 -54.10
N ASP A 365 -24.26 -114.95 -54.63
CA ASP A 365 -23.59 -115.59 -55.77
C ASP A 365 -23.21 -117.04 -55.44
N LEU A 366 -22.72 -117.31 -54.21
CA LEU A 366 -22.43 -118.66 -53.72
C LEU A 366 -23.70 -119.50 -53.53
N ALA A 367 -24.78 -118.92 -53.01
CA ALA A 367 -26.07 -119.60 -52.87
C ALA A 367 -26.63 -120.02 -54.24
N ALA A 368 -26.67 -119.08 -55.20
CA ALA A 368 -27.10 -119.36 -56.57
C ALA A 368 -26.21 -120.39 -57.27
N ALA A 369 -24.89 -120.38 -57.05
CA ALA A 369 -23.98 -121.40 -57.55
C ALA A 369 -24.22 -122.78 -56.91
N SER A 370 -24.60 -122.83 -55.62
CA SER A 370 -24.95 -124.07 -54.93
C SER A 370 -26.30 -124.64 -55.38
N GLU A 371 -27.26 -123.77 -55.69
CA GLU A 371 -28.59 -124.13 -56.22
C GLU A 371 -28.50 -124.61 -57.68
N LEU A 372 -27.73 -123.92 -58.53
CA LEU A 372 -27.38 -124.40 -59.87
C LEU A 372 -26.71 -125.78 -59.81
N ARG A 373 -25.79 -125.99 -58.88
CA ARG A 373 -25.14 -127.29 -58.70
C ARG A 373 -26.16 -128.36 -58.28
N ALA A 374 -27.02 -128.09 -57.31
CA ALA A 374 -28.07 -129.01 -56.90
C ALA A 374 -29.06 -129.33 -58.03
N SER A 375 -29.37 -128.34 -58.88
CA SER A 375 -30.16 -128.52 -60.10
C SER A 375 -29.46 -129.44 -61.11
N CYS A 376 -28.17 -129.24 -61.38
CA CYS A 376 -27.42 -130.12 -62.28
C CYS A 376 -27.21 -131.53 -61.71
N ASP A 377 -26.97 -131.67 -60.40
CA ASP A 377 -26.89 -132.97 -59.73
C ASP A 377 -28.26 -133.69 -59.76
N SER A 378 -29.36 -132.95 -59.68
CA SER A 378 -30.75 -133.43 -59.89
C SER A 378 -31.02 -133.85 -61.34
N GLU A 379 -30.67 -133.02 -62.33
CA GLU A 379 -30.80 -133.36 -63.76
C GLU A 379 -29.96 -134.60 -64.12
N LEU A 380 -28.77 -134.75 -63.54
CA LEU A 380 -27.92 -135.91 -63.73
C LEU A 380 -28.51 -137.16 -63.04
N LEU A 381 -29.16 -137.05 -61.88
CA LEU A 381 -29.92 -138.16 -61.30
C LEU A 381 -31.10 -138.56 -62.20
N ILE A 382 -31.86 -137.60 -62.73
CA ILE A 382 -32.95 -137.85 -63.68
C ILE A 382 -32.41 -138.48 -64.98
N GLU A 383 -31.25 -138.07 -65.47
CA GLU A 383 -30.58 -138.72 -66.61
C GLU A 383 -30.20 -140.16 -66.28
N LYS A 384 -29.65 -140.43 -65.09
CA LYS A 384 -29.26 -141.78 -64.67
C LYS A 384 -30.47 -142.69 -64.44
N ASP A 385 -31.55 -142.18 -63.86
CA ASP A 385 -32.81 -142.92 -63.74
C ASP A 385 -33.45 -143.15 -65.12
N ASN A 386 -33.42 -142.18 -66.03
CA ASN A 386 -33.86 -142.40 -67.42
C ASN A 386 -32.99 -143.43 -68.17
N LEU A 387 -31.70 -143.53 -67.87
CA LEU A 387 -30.79 -144.51 -68.44
C LEU A 387 -30.97 -145.90 -67.80
N LEU A 388 -31.27 -145.95 -66.50
CA LEU A 388 -31.68 -147.16 -65.78
C LEU A 388 -33.03 -147.68 -66.31
N ASN A 389 -34.02 -146.79 -66.43
CA ASN A 389 -35.31 -147.06 -67.05
C ASN A 389 -35.13 -147.53 -68.49
N GLN A 390 -34.25 -146.91 -69.29
CA GLN A 390 -33.93 -147.44 -70.64
C GLN A 390 -33.25 -148.81 -70.61
N LEU A 391 -32.49 -149.17 -69.58
CA LEU A 391 -31.87 -150.49 -69.46
C LEU A 391 -32.87 -151.54 -69.00
N GLU A 392 -33.77 -151.20 -68.07
CA GLU A 392 -34.88 -152.04 -67.64
C GLU A 392 -35.94 -152.19 -68.74
N GLU A 393 -36.24 -151.12 -69.48
CA GLU A 393 -37.05 -151.12 -70.70
C GLU A 393 -36.38 -151.93 -71.80
N LYS A 394 -35.06 -151.85 -72.01
CA LYS A 394 -34.36 -152.71 -72.99
C LYS A 394 -34.31 -154.19 -72.57
N LEU A 395 -34.21 -154.48 -71.27
CA LEU A 395 -34.19 -155.85 -70.76
C LEU A 395 -35.59 -156.48 -70.79
N SER A 396 -36.60 -155.72 -70.37
CA SER A 396 -38.00 -156.12 -70.49
C SER A 396 -38.49 -156.10 -71.94
N ALA A 397 -37.96 -155.24 -72.82
CA ALA A 397 -38.16 -155.31 -74.27
C ALA A 397 -37.51 -156.58 -74.83
N ALA A 398 -36.24 -156.89 -74.58
CA ALA A 398 -35.62 -158.11 -75.10
C ALA A 398 -36.34 -159.41 -74.64
N LEU A 399 -36.74 -159.48 -73.36
CA LEU A 399 -37.52 -160.59 -72.83
C LEU A 399 -38.96 -160.61 -73.37
N SER A 400 -39.60 -159.45 -73.47
CA SER A 400 -40.96 -159.37 -74.02
C SER A 400 -40.96 -159.61 -75.52
N ASP A 401 -40.16 -158.95 -76.35
CA ASP A 401 -39.96 -159.15 -77.80
C ASP A 401 -39.87 -160.60 -78.23
N THR A 402 -39.30 -161.50 -77.41
CA THR A 402 -39.25 -162.93 -77.76
C THR A 402 -40.65 -163.60 -77.76
N SER A 403 -41.60 -163.07 -76.99
CA SER A 403 -43.03 -163.48 -76.97
C SER A 403 -43.92 -162.47 -77.71
N LYS A 404 -43.74 -161.17 -77.44
CA LYS A 404 -44.29 -160.02 -78.16
C LYS A 404 -44.08 -160.16 -79.66
N ASN A 405 -42.96 -160.58 -80.25
CA ASN A 405 -42.88 -160.73 -81.72
C ASN A 405 -43.99 -161.62 -82.33
N LYS A 406 -44.63 -162.49 -81.52
CA LYS A 406 -45.79 -163.30 -81.89
C LYS A 406 -47.15 -162.65 -81.59
N ILE A 407 -47.17 -161.65 -80.72
CA ILE A 407 -48.34 -160.84 -80.32
C ILE A 407 -48.36 -159.52 -81.10
N ILE A 408 -47.24 -158.78 -81.19
CA ILE A 408 -46.88 -157.68 -82.11
C ILE A 408 -47.44 -157.88 -83.52
N ILE A 409 -47.45 -159.08 -84.11
CA ILE A 409 -48.03 -159.22 -85.47
C ILE A 409 -49.56 -159.06 -85.48
N ALA A 410 -50.24 -159.37 -84.39
CA ALA A 410 -51.66 -159.10 -84.18
C ALA A 410 -51.91 -157.71 -83.56
N GLU A 411 -51.09 -157.29 -82.61
CA GLU A 411 -51.15 -155.96 -81.98
C GLU A 411 -50.80 -154.86 -82.97
N LEU A 412 -49.79 -154.98 -83.86
CA LEU A 412 -49.49 -154.00 -84.92
C LEU A 412 -50.66 -153.78 -85.88
N ASN A 413 -51.54 -154.77 -86.08
CA ASN A 413 -52.76 -154.57 -86.87
C ASN A 413 -53.78 -153.73 -86.11
N ASN A 414 -53.97 -153.99 -84.81
CA ASN A 414 -54.77 -153.11 -83.94
C ASN A 414 -54.13 -151.73 -83.79
N GLU A 415 -52.81 -151.63 -83.66
CA GLU A 415 -52.07 -150.37 -83.62
C GLU A 415 -52.15 -149.62 -84.95
N LEU A 416 -52.32 -150.28 -86.09
CA LEU A 416 -52.55 -149.60 -87.37
C LEU A 416 -53.92 -148.88 -87.35
N ASP A 417 -54.98 -149.56 -86.90
CA ASP A 417 -56.32 -148.95 -86.79
C ASP A 417 -56.44 -147.97 -85.59
N THR A 418 -55.74 -148.19 -84.47
CA THR A 418 -55.68 -147.21 -83.38
C THR A 418 -54.77 -146.04 -83.69
N ASN A 419 -53.68 -146.21 -84.45
CA ASN A 419 -52.90 -145.07 -84.97
C ASN A 419 -53.74 -144.27 -85.97
N ARG A 420 -54.57 -144.93 -86.79
CA ARG A 420 -55.49 -144.24 -87.71
C ARG A 420 -56.50 -143.37 -86.97
N THR A 421 -57.12 -143.90 -85.90
CA THR A 421 -58.03 -143.11 -85.05
C THR A 421 -57.30 -142.13 -84.13
N MET A 422 -56.04 -142.38 -83.73
CA MET A 422 -55.19 -141.38 -83.09
C MET A 422 -54.86 -140.22 -84.03
N LEU A 423 -54.69 -140.46 -85.33
CA LEU A 423 -54.38 -139.42 -86.32
C LEU A 423 -55.61 -138.53 -86.60
N ASP A 424 -56.82 -139.10 -86.62
CA ASP A 424 -58.07 -138.33 -86.61
C ASP A 424 -58.24 -137.53 -85.30
N ASN A 425 -57.90 -138.12 -84.14
CA ASN A 425 -57.88 -137.42 -82.85
C ASN A 425 -56.79 -136.33 -82.80
N GLU A 426 -55.65 -136.52 -83.46
CA GLU A 426 -54.56 -135.55 -83.57
C GLU A 426 -54.95 -134.38 -84.47
N ALA A 427 -55.75 -134.60 -85.51
CA ALA A 427 -56.35 -133.51 -86.29
C ALA A 427 -57.30 -132.65 -85.43
N GLU A 428 -58.15 -133.24 -84.59
CA GLU A 428 -58.96 -132.51 -83.61
C GLU A 428 -58.12 -131.90 -82.46
N ALA A 429 -57.00 -132.51 -82.07
CA ALA A 429 -56.06 -131.92 -81.12
C ALA A 429 -55.32 -130.71 -81.71
N HIS A 430 -54.93 -130.76 -82.99
CA HIS A 430 -54.29 -129.67 -83.71
C HIS A 430 -55.29 -128.52 -83.97
N LYS A 431 -56.58 -128.82 -84.11
CA LYS A 431 -57.67 -127.83 -84.13
C LYS A 431 -57.83 -127.14 -82.77
N LYS A 432 -57.84 -127.89 -81.66
CA LYS A 432 -57.79 -127.33 -80.29
C LYS A 432 -56.51 -126.53 -80.04
N LEU A 433 -55.37 -126.96 -80.57
CA LEU A 433 -54.11 -126.22 -80.52
C LEU A 433 -54.21 -124.91 -81.29
N SER A 434 -54.93 -124.87 -82.42
CA SER A 434 -55.23 -123.64 -83.17
C SER A 434 -56.14 -122.68 -82.40
N GLU A 435 -57.14 -123.20 -81.68
CA GLU A 435 -58.02 -122.40 -80.80
C GLU A 435 -57.22 -121.82 -79.60
N ILE A 436 -56.32 -122.62 -79.00
CA ILE A 436 -55.37 -122.15 -77.98
C ILE A 436 -54.41 -121.12 -78.56
N LEU A 437 -53.91 -121.31 -79.79
CA LEU A 437 -53.05 -120.33 -80.47
C LEU A 437 -53.76 -118.98 -80.62
N GLN A 438 -55.00 -118.96 -81.12
CA GLN A 438 -55.81 -117.74 -81.19
C GLN A 438 -56.07 -117.12 -79.81
N SER A 439 -56.27 -117.93 -78.76
CA SER A 439 -56.39 -117.43 -77.38
C SER A 439 -55.09 -116.79 -76.89
N THR A 440 -53.92 -117.37 -77.18
CA THR A 440 -52.62 -116.78 -76.84
C THR A 440 -52.28 -115.55 -77.69
N GLU A 441 -52.73 -115.49 -78.94
CA GLU A 441 -52.62 -114.31 -79.80
C GLU A 441 -53.48 -113.16 -79.27
N GLY A 442 -54.70 -113.46 -78.81
CA GLY A 442 -55.56 -112.51 -78.09
C GLY A 442 -54.91 -111.99 -76.81
N ALA A 443 -54.30 -112.88 -76.00
CA ALA A 443 -53.54 -112.48 -74.82
C ALA A 443 -52.33 -111.58 -75.19
N LEU A 444 -51.66 -111.84 -76.31
CA LEU A 444 -50.57 -111.00 -76.82
C LEU A 444 -51.06 -109.63 -77.31
N THR A 445 -52.26 -109.50 -77.89
CA THR A 445 -52.85 -108.18 -78.17
C THR A 445 -53.16 -107.42 -76.88
N ASP A 446 -53.67 -108.12 -75.86
CA ASP A 446 -53.91 -107.58 -74.52
C ASP A 446 -52.64 -107.02 -73.86
N TYR A 447 -51.51 -107.72 -74.01
CA TYR A 447 -50.19 -107.24 -73.53
C TYR A 447 -49.65 -106.09 -74.41
N ARG A 448 -49.92 -106.10 -75.72
CA ARG A 448 -49.51 -105.02 -76.64
C ARG A 448 -50.21 -103.71 -76.29
N ASP A 449 -51.49 -103.74 -75.97
CA ASP A 449 -52.25 -102.56 -75.58
C ASP A 449 -51.84 -102.04 -74.20
N LYS A 450 -51.48 -102.93 -73.26
CA LYS A 450 -50.85 -102.54 -71.97
C LYS A 450 -49.50 -101.85 -72.19
N VAL A 451 -48.66 -102.34 -73.12
CA VAL A 451 -47.40 -101.69 -73.51
C VAL A 451 -47.64 -100.34 -74.20
N PHE A 452 -48.69 -100.22 -75.03
CA PHE A 452 -49.07 -98.95 -75.63
C PHE A 452 -49.52 -97.92 -74.59
N ASN A 453 -50.34 -98.31 -73.61
CA ASN A 453 -50.76 -97.45 -72.51
C ASN A 453 -49.58 -96.97 -71.66
N LEU A 454 -48.62 -97.85 -71.33
CA LEU A 454 -47.39 -97.46 -70.65
C LEU A 454 -46.52 -96.50 -71.48
N SER A 455 -46.57 -96.60 -72.82
CA SER A 455 -45.90 -95.66 -73.72
C SER A 455 -46.62 -94.29 -73.78
N GLU A 456 -47.95 -94.26 -73.67
CA GLU A 456 -48.76 -93.04 -73.47
C GLU A 456 -48.36 -92.34 -72.16
N GLU A 457 -48.33 -93.09 -71.05
CA GLU A 457 -47.95 -92.57 -69.73
C GLU A 457 -46.50 -92.05 -69.71
N LEU A 458 -45.55 -92.79 -70.30
CA LEU A 458 -44.16 -92.35 -70.43
C LEU A 458 -44.04 -91.03 -71.21
N ASN A 459 -44.83 -90.85 -72.28
CA ASN A 459 -44.86 -89.59 -73.02
C ASN A 459 -45.50 -88.45 -72.22
N ARG A 460 -46.56 -88.70 -71.43
CA ARG A 460 -47.13 -87.70 -70.51
C ARG A 460 -46.12 -87.26 -69.45
N VAL A 461 -45.40 -88.21 -68.83
CA VAL A 461 -44.32 -87.93 -67.88
C VAL A 461 -43.19 -87.13 -68.54
N LYS A 462 -42.81 -87.46 -69.79
CA LYS A 462 -41.80 -86.72 -70.55
C LYS A 462 -42.21 -85.27 -70.84
N ILE A 463 -43.46 -85.04 -71.23
CA ILE A 463 -44.00 -83.68 -71.45
C ILE A 463 -44.04 -82.90 -70.13
N SER A 464 -44.50 -83.52 -69.03
CA SER A 464 -44.52 -82.90 -67.71
C SER A 464 -43.11 -82.54 -67.22
N ASN A 465 -42.12 -83.41 -67.44
CA ASN A 465 -40.72 -83.14 -67.12
C ASN A 465 -40.15 -81.99 -67.97
N GLN A 466 -40.48 -81.91 -69.26
CA GLN A 466 -40.11 -80.76 -70.10
C GLN A 466 -40.76 -79.45 -69.60
N GLN A 467 -42.01 -79.48 -69.12
CA GLN A 467 -42.64 -78.32 -68.49
C GLN A 467 -41.91 -77.90 -67.21
N LEU A 468 -41.56 -78.84 -66.32
CA LEU A 468 -40.77 -78.58 -65.12
C LEU A 468 -39.39 -78.00 -65.47
N ILE A 469 -38.70 -78.51 -66.49
CA ILE A 469 -37.43 -77.94 -66.97
C ILE A 469 -37.61 -76.48 -67.40
N THR A 470 -38.66 -76.12 -68.16
CA THR A 470 -38.90 -74.72 -68.55
C THR A 470 -39.26 -73.80 -67.37
N GLN A 471 -39.87 -74.34 -66.31
CA GLN A 471 -40.11 -73.59 -65.07
C GLN A 471 -38.80 -73.41 -64.28
N ILE A 472 -37.94 -74.43 -64.22
CA ILE A 472 -36.63 -74.38 -63.57
C ILE A 472 -35.72 -73.38 -64.28
N THR A 473 -35.68 -73.32 -65.61
CA THR A 473 -34.90 -72.29 -66.32
C THR A 473 -35.42 -70.89 -66.01
N LYS A 474 -36.75 -70.67 -66.06
CA LYS A 474 -37.36 -69.36 -65.73
C LYS A 474 -37.07 -68.91 -64.29
N LEU A 475 -37.16 -69.82 -63.31
CA LEU A 475 -36.80 -69.56 -61.91
C LEU A 475 -35.29 -69.34 -61.73
N THR A 476 -34.45 -69.97 -62.55
CA THR A 476 -32.99 -69.74 -62.55
C THR A 476 -32.66 -68.36 -63.09
N ASP A 477 -33.32 -67.92 -64.17
CA ASP A 477 -33.16 -66.58 -64.73
C ASP A 477 -33.67 -65.50 -63.76
N GLU A 478 -34.83 -65.69 -63.13
CA GLU A 478 -35.35 -64.82 -62.07
C GLU A 478 -34.39 -64.78 -60.85
N SER A 479 -33.82 -65.92 -60.45
CA SER A 479 -32.80 -65.98 -59.41
C SER A 479 -31.51 -65.23 -59.78
N ASN A 480 -31.09 -65.30 -61.06
CA ASN A 480 -29.91 -64.61 -61.54
C ASN A 480 -30.14 -63.08 -61.65
N ILE A 481 -31.32 -62.65 -62.09
CA ILE A 481 -31.73 -61.23 -62.07
C ILE A 481 -31.78 -60.73 -60.61
N ALA A 482 -32.34 -61.49 -59.68
CA ALA A 482 -32.36 -61.13 -58.27
C ALA A 482 -30.95 -61.00 -57.67
N LYS A 483 -30.02 -61.93 -58.01
CA LYS A 483 -28.61 -61.83 -57.63
C LYS A 483 -27.96 -60.57 -58.23
N GLN A 484 -28.19 -60.27 -59.51
CA GLN A 484 -27.65 -59.08 -60.18
C GLN A 484 -28.10 -57.77 -59.49
N VAL A 485 -29.39 -57.68 -59.13
CA VAL A 485 -29.95 -56.53 -58.40
C VAL A 485 -29.36 -56.44 -56.98
N LEU A 486 -29.17 -57.57 -56.29
CA LEU A 486 -28.53 -57.58 -54.97
C LEU A 486 -27.05 -57.19 -55.04
N THR A 487 -26.28 -57.67 -56.01
CA THR A 487 -24.87 -57.28 -56.19
C THR A 487 -24.72 -55.80 -56.53
N ASN A 488 -25.62 -55.24 -57.35
CA ASN A 488 -25.62 -53.80 -57.64
C ASN A 488 -25.92 -52.98 -56.37
N LYS A 489 -26.93 -53.37 -55.58
CA LYS A 489 -27.25 -52.70 -54.31
C LYS A 489 -26.16 -52.84 -53.25
N ILE A 490 -25.42 -53.95 -53.25
CA ILE A 490 -24.24 -54.12 -52.39
C ILE A 490 -23.14 -53.15 -52.83
N ALA A 491 -22.83 -53.05 -54.13
CA ALA A 491 -21.84 -52.11 -54.64
C ALA A 491 -22.23 -50.62 -54.39
N GLU A 492 -23.51 -50.29 -54.49
CA GLU A 492 -24.05 -48.97 -54.11
C GLU A 492 -23.88 -48.70 -52.60
N ALA A 493 -24.19 -49.68 -51.75
CA ALA A 493 -24.03 -49.58 -50.29
C ALA A 493 -22.55 -49.51 -49.87
N GLU A 494 -21.66 -50.25 -50.53
CA GLU A 494 -20.21 -50.18 -50.35
C GLU A 494 -19.65 -48.81 -50.77
N ALA A 495 -20.13 -48.24 -51.87
CA ALA A 495 -19.75 -46.89 -52.30
C ALA A 495 -20.19 -45.82 -51.29
N VAL A 496 -21.43 -45.88 -50.79
CA VAL A 496 -21.93 -44.96 -49.74
C VAL A 496 -21.18 -45.17 -48.42
N SER A 497 -20.94 -46.42 -48.01
CA SER A 497 -20.16 -46.75 -46.81
C SER A 497 -18.73 -46.22 -46.89
N LYS A 498 -18.12 -46.25 -48.09
CA LYS A 498 -16.81 -45.65 -48.33
C LYS A 498 -16.82 -44.14 -48.23
N VAL A 499 -17.79 -43.45 -48.85
CA VAL A 499 -17.93 -41.98 -48.73
C VAL A 499 -18.11 -41.56 -47.28
N LEU A 500 -18.96 -42.26 -46.51
CA LEU A 500 -19.14 -42.02 -45.08
C LEU A 500 -17.87 -42.34 -44.26
N SER A 501 -17.05 -43.29 -44.69
CA SER A 501 -15.76 -43.60 -44.04
C SER A 501 -14.71 -42.52 -44.30
N ASP A 502 -14.62 -42.02 -45.53
CA ASP A 502 -13.73 -40.91 -45.92
C ASP A 502 -14.18 -39.59 -45.24
N GLU A 503 -15.49 -39.37 -45.10
CA GLU A 503 -16.07 -38.24 -44.35
C GLU A 503 -15.80 -38.35 -42.84
N LEU A 504 -15.99 -39.52 -42.23
CA LEU A 504 -15.64 -39.76 -40.82
C LEU A 504 -14.13 -39.61 -40.55
N ALA A 505 -13.28 -39.96 -41.52
CA ALA A 505 -11.84 -39.72 -41.43
C ALA A 505 -11.52 -38.21 -41.47
N SER A 506 -12.16 -37.46 -42.37
CA SER A 506 -12.07 -35.99 -42.45
C SER A 506 -12.55 -35.31 -41.16
N VAL A 507 -13.70 -35.73 -40.61
CA VAL A 507 -14.24 -35.22 -39.35
C VAL A 507 -13.31 -35.54 -38.17
N ARG A 508 -12.68 -36.72 -38.13
CA ARG A 508 -11.67 -37.06 -37.11
C ARG A 508 -10.40 -36.22 -37.21
N ASP A 509 -9.89 -35.96 -38.41
CA ASP A 509 -8.74 -35.07 -38.63
C ASP A 509 -9.04 -33.62 -38.20
N VAL A 510 -10.24 -33.12 -38.50
CA VAL A 510 -10.71 -31.81 -38.00
C VAL A 510 -10.87 -31.81 -36.48
N LEU A 511 -11.48 -32.85 -35.90
CA LEU A 511 -11.66 -32.99 -34.45
C LEU A 511 -10.32 -33.00 -33.72
N GLN A 512 -9.34 -33.77 -34.20
CA GLN A 512 -7.98 -33.78 -33.66
C GLN A 512 -7.34 -32.39 -33.74
N LYS A 513 -7.45 -31.70 -34.89
CA LYS A 513 -6.93 -30.34 -35.05
C LYS A 513 -7.68 -29.27 -34.23
N THR A 514 -8.89 -29.55 -33.77
CA THR A 514 -9.55 -28.72 -32.75
C THR A 514 -9.13 -29.06 -31.33
N GLN A 515 -8.87 -30.34 -31.03
CA GLN A 515 -8.34 -30.77 -29.74
C GLN A 515 -6.93 -30.24 -29.51
N GLU A 516 -6.01 -30.41 -30.47
CA GLU A 516 -4.64 -29.88 -30.40
C GLU A 516 -4.61 -28.34 -30.18
N LYS A 517 -5.59 -27.61 -30.74
CA LYS A 517 -5.75 -26.17 -30.49
C LYS A 517 -6.34 -25.87 -29.11
N LEU A 518 -7.31 -26.66 -28.66
CA LEU A 518 -7.87 -26.56 -27.30
C LEU A 518 -6.76 -26.79 -26.27
N ASP A 519 -5.93 -27.81 -26.45
CA ASP A 519 -4.81 -28.14 -25.58
C ASP A 519 -3.75 -27.03 -25.58
N VAL A 520 -3.40 -26.46 -26.75
CA VAL A 520 -2.50 -25.30 -26.84
C VAL A 520 -3.07 -24.06 -26.15
N THR A 521 -4.36 -23.76 -26.33
CA THR A 521 -5.01 -22.62 -25.64
C THR A 521 -5.18 -22.86 -24.14
N SER A 522 -5.39 -24.11 -23.71
CA SER A 522 -5.43 -24.52 -22.30
C SER A 522 -4.06 -24.33 -21.64
N ASN A 523 -2.98 -24.79 -22.28
CA ASN A 523 -1.61 -24.59 -21.78
C ASN A 523 -1.22 -23.10 -21.73
N GLN A 524 -1.72 -22.28 -22.66
CA GLN A 524 -1.58 -20.82 -22.60
C GLN A 524 -2.40 -20.19 -21.45
N LEU A 525 -3.59 -20.72 -21.16
CA LEU A 525 -4.39 -20.30 -20.02
C LEU A 525 -3.68 -20.63 -18.69
N VAL A 526 -3.12 -21.84 -18.56
CA VAL A 526 -2.30 -22.24 -17.40
C VAL A 526 -1.09 -21.32 -17.25
N SER A 527 -0.31 -21.12 -18.31
CA SER A 527 0.87 -20.24 -18.29
C SER A 527 0.55 -18.79 -17.90
N THR A 528 -0.63 -18.29 -18.29
CA THR A 528 -1.09 -16.93 -17.93
C THR A 528 -1.73 -16.86 -16.55
N MET A 529 -2.27 -17.97 -16.04
CA MET A 529 -2.73 -18.10 -14.65
C MET A 529 -1.54 -18.19 -13.68
N GLU A 530 -0.52 -18.98 -13.98
CA GLU A 530 0.75 -19.03 -13.22
C GLU A 530 1.40 -17.65 -13.14
N ALA A 531 1.53 -16.95 -14.27
CA ALA A 531 2.07 -15.58 -14.30
C ALA A 531 1.21 -14.57 -13.50
N ARG A 532 -0.11 -14.76 -13.45
CA ARG A 532 -1.02 -13.97 -12.61
C ARG A 532 -0.85 -14.30 -11.12
N GLU A 533 -0.65 -15.57 -10.77
CA GLU A 533 -0.40 -15.98 -9.39
C GLU A 533 0.95 -15.49 -8.87
N ASP A 534 2.00 -15.53 -9.68
CA ASP A 534 3.31 -14.99 -9.31
C ASP A 534 3.28 -13.46 -9.17
N LEU A 535 2.56 -12.75 -10.04
CA LEU A 535 2.28 -11.32 -9.87
C LEU A 535 1.49 -11.04 -8.58
N ASN A 536 0.55 -11.92 -8.20
CA ASN A 536 -0.21 -11.79 -6.95
C ASN A 536 0.65 -12.09 -5.70
N LYS A 537 1.62 -13.01 -5.80
CA LYS A 537 2.64 -13.26 -4.76
C LYS A 537 3.56 -12.03 -4.60
N GLU A 538 4.04 -11.47 -5.71
CA GLU A 538 4.85 -10.23 -5.70
C GLU A 538 4.06 -9.05 -5.10
N LEU A 539 2.79 -8.90 -5.47
CA LEU A 539 1.89 -7.88 -4.92
C LEU A 539 1.69 -8.05 -3.40
N LEU A 540 1.43 -9.27 -2.92
CA LEU A 540 1.30 -9.57 -1.49
C LEU A 540 2.60 -9.30 -0.72
N ASP A 541 3.76 -9.64 -1.27
CA ASP A 541 5.04 -9.34 -0.64
C ASP A 541 5.41 -7.85 -0.72
N ALA A 542 4.93 -7.12 -1.74
CA ALA A 542 5.00 -5.66 -1.78
C ALA A 542 4.11 -5.02 -0.70
N TYR A 543 2.89 -5.55 -0.47
CA TYR A 543 2.02 -5.11 0.63
C TYR A 543 2.66 -5.37 2.00
N LYS A 544 3.21 -6.57 2.28
CA LYS A 544 3.95 -6.85 3.53
C LYS A 544 5.16 -5.93 3.74
N LYS A 545 5.89 -5.60 2.66
CA LYS A 545 7.01 -4.64 2.70
C LYS A 545 6.51 -3.22 3.00
N LEU A 546 5.39 -2.80 2.43
CA LEU A 546 4.75 -1.50 2.70
C LEU A 546 4.21 -1.41 4.14
N GLU A 547 3.59 -2.48 4.63
CA GLU A 547 3.09 -2.61 6.00
C GLU A 547 4.23 -2.53 7.02
N SER A 548 5.27 -3.36 6.86
CA SER A 548 6.46 -3.29 7.74
C SER A 548 7.19 -1.95 7.69
N ALA A 549 7.27 -1.29 6.53
CA ALA A 549 7.79 0.07 6.41
C ALA A 549 6.87 1.13 7.06
N THR A 550 5.56 0.91 7.07
CA THR A 550 4.58 1.78 7.74
C THR A 550 4.68 1.64 9.26
N ASP A 551 4.81 0.41 9.76
CA ASP A 551 5.08 0.13 11.18
C ASP A 551 6.41 0.70 11.65
N GLU A 552 7.45 0.63 10.81
CA GLU A 552 8.74 1.28 11.09
C GLU A 552 8.57 2.79 11.17
N LEU A 553 7.84 3.40 10.23
CA LEU A 553 7.55 4.82 10.23
C LEU A 553 6.68 5.26 11.44
N VAL A 554 5.78 4.40 11.92
CA VAL A 554 5.02 4.62 13.17
C VAL A 554 5.91 4.50 14.41
N ARG A 555 6.88 3.58 14.42
CA ARG A 555 7.86 3.44 15.51
C ARG A 555 8.85 4.61 15.53
N GLU A 556 9.37 5.02 14.38
CA GLU A 556 10.13 6.26 14.17
C GLU A 556 9.34 7.49 14.62
N ARG A 557 8.05 7.63 14.28
CA ARG A 557 7.21 8.73 14.79
C ARG A 557 7.07 8.73 16.31
N LYS A 558 6.99 7.56 16.95
CA LYS A 558 6.98 7.46 18.43
C LYS A 558 8.31 7.87 19.04
N ILE A 559 9.44 7.44 18.45
CA ILE A 559 10.80 7.81 18.87
C ILE A 559 11.06 9.31 18.67
N ASN A 560 10.69 9.88 17.52
CA ASN A 560 10.78 11.33 17.28
C ASN A 560 9.87 12.12 18.24
N ALA A 561 8.72 11.57 18.65
CA ALA A 561 7.88 12.19 19.67
C ALA A 561 8.45 12.09 21.11
N THR A 562 9.27 11.11 21.44
CA THR A 562 10.02 11.11 22.72
C THR A 562 11.22 12.05 22.65
N LEU A 563 12.00 12.00 21.56
CA LEU A 563 13.12 12.91 21.31
C LEU A 563 12.69 14.39 21.28
N ASN A 564 11.52 14.72 20.73
CA ASN A 564 11.01 16.10 20.77
C ASN A 564 10.69 16.56 22.21
N ARG A 565 10.14 15.69 23.06
CA ARG A 565 9.91 16.02 24.49
C ARG A 565 11.21 16.13 25.27
N GLU A 566 12.21 15.32 24.93
CA GLU A 566 13.56 15.43 25.49
C GLU A 566 14.24 16.73 25.03
N LEU A 567 14.06 17.14 23.77
CA LEU A 567 14.53 18.44 23.27
C LEU A 567 13.80 19.62 23.92
N GLU A 568 12.47 19.56 24.09
CA GLU A 568 11.68 20.55 24.83
C GLU A 568 12.19 20.67 26.28
N ALA A 569 12.37 19.55 26.98
CA ALA A 569 12.90 19.53 28.35
C ALA A 569 14.36 20.06 28.44
N LEU A 570 15.21 19.77 27.45
CA LEU A 570 16.57 20.32 27.37
C LEU A 570 16.60 21.82 27.03
N VAL A 571 15.61 22.31 26.27
CA VAL A 571 15.44 23.75 26.01
C VAL A 571 15.00 24.47 27.28
N GLU A 572 14.00 23.97 27.99
CA GLU A 572 13.59 24.52 29.30
C GLU A 572 14.74 24.49 30.31
N GLN A 573 15.49 23.38 30.39
CA GLN A 573 16.70 23.30 31.22
C GLN A 573 17.75 24.34 30.79
N SER A 574 17.94 24.56 29.50
CA SER A 574 18.86 25.58 28.98
C SER A 574 18.38 27.01 29.24
N ILE A 575 17.07 27.26 29.34
CA ILE A 575 16.52 28.56 29.74
C ILE A 575 16.84 28.79 31.21
N VAL A 576 16.51 27.84 32.09
CA VAL A 576 16.81 27.91 33.53
C VAL A 576 18.33 28.04 33.78
N GLU A 577 19.17 27.35 33.02
CA GLU A 577 20.63 27.52 33.11
C GLU A 577 21.07 28.92 32.61
N SER A 578 20.42 29.47 31.59
CA SER A 578 20.71 30.84 31.11
C SER A 578 20.28 31.91 32.12
N GLU A 579 19.16 31.73 32.82
CA GLU A 579 18.69 32.59 33.90
C GLU A 579 19.63 32.51 35.12
N ALA A 580 20.05 31.30 35.50
CA ALA A 580 21.06 31.09 36.55
C ALA A 580 22.41 31.72 36.18
N ARG A 581 22.82 31.66 34.91
CA ARG A 581 24.02 32.36 34.40
C ARG A 581 23.84 33.88 34.40
N GLN A 582 22.65 34.41 34.14
CA GLN A 582 22.37 35.85 34.26
C GLN A 582 22.38 36.32 35.71
N ALA A 583 21.84 35.53 36.65
CA ALA A 583 21.93 35.80 38.08
C ALA A 583 23.41 35.82 38.55
N LEU A 584 24.19 34.79 38.21
CA LEU A 584 25.62 34.75 38.54
C LEU A 584 26.44 35.85 37.84
N GLN A 585 26.01 36.31 36.65
CA GLN A 585 26.62 37.48 35.99
C GLN A 585 26.28 38.77 36.75
N ALA A 586 25.04 38.94 37.22
CA ALA A 586 24.65 40.07 38.06
C ALA A 586 25.40 40.07 39.40
N ASP A 587 25.55 38.91 40.05
CA ASP A 587 26.36 38.74 41.27
C ASP A 587 27.84 39.12 41.00
N LEU A 588 28.40 38.74 39.85
CA LEU A 588 29.76 39.11 39.44
C LEU A 588 29.89 40.60 39.11
N ASP A 589 28.89 41.22 38.49
CA ASP A 589 28.85 42.65 38.22
C ASP A 589 28.68 43.46 39.52
N GLU A 590 27.90 42.97 40.50
CA GLU A 590 27.82 43.54 41.84
C GLU A 590 29.14 43.41 42.61
N VAL A 591 29.77 42.22 42.60
CA VAL A 591 31.08 42.00 43.23
C VAL A 591 32.17 42.84 42.58
N THR A 592 32.20 42.99 41.26
CA THR A 592 33.20 43.83 40.59
C THR A 592 32.92 45.33 40.72
N ASN A 593 31.67 45.76 40.94
CA ASN A 593 31.37 47.14 41.31
C ASN A 593 31.71 47.42 42.78
N SER A 594 31.45 46.48 43.69
CA SER A 594 31.90 46.55 45.08
C SER A 594 33.43 46.58 45.19
N GLN A 595 34.13 45.81 44.34
CA GLN A 595 35.58 45.87 44.23
C GLN A 595 36.07 47.24 43.77
N LYS A 596 35.42 47.86 42.77
CA LYS A 596 35.75 49.25 42.36
C LYS A 596 35.51 50.25 43.48
N GLU A 597 34.41 50.15 44.22
CA GLU A 597 34.15 51.02 45.39
C GLU A 597 35.23 50.85 46.47
N VAL A 598 35.68 49.61 46.72
CA VAL A 598 36.80 49.30 47.62
C VAL A 598 38.13 49.84 47.08
N ASP A 599 38.39 49.75 45.77
CA ASP A 599 39.60 50.25 45.13
C ASP A 599 39.64 51.79 45.11
N GLU A 600 38.53 52.46 44.81
CA GLU A 600 38.36 53.92 44.90
C GLU A 600 38.50 54.41 46.34
N SER A 601 37.89 53.72 47.31
CA SER A 601 38.04 53.99 48.75
C SER A 601 39.48 53.77 49.22
N THR A 602 40.18 52.75 48.69
CA THR A 602 41.59 52.49 48.98
C THR A 602 42.50 53.55 48.36
N GLN A 603 42.22 54.01 47.14
CA GLN A 603 42.92 55.12 46.51
C GLN A 603 42.71 56.43 47.29
N PHE A 604 41.48 56.75 47.68
CA PHE A 604 41.17 57.90 48.54
C PHE A 604 41.88 57.83 49.89
N LEU A 605 41.96 56.64 50.51
CA LEU A 605 42.73 56.42 51.73
C LEU A 605 44.24 56.56 51.49
N SER A 606 44.76 56.17 50.32
CA SER A 606 46.17 56.39 49.93
C SER A 606 46.47 57.87 49.73
N GLU A 607 45.67 58.61 48.95
CA GLU A 607 45.83 60.06 48.79
C GLU A 607 45.79 60.79 50.15
N ARG A 608 44.91 60.34 51.05
CA ARG A 608 44.81 60.90 52.41
C ARG A 608 45.96 60.48 53.31
N LEU A 609 46.57 59.30 53.08
CA LEU A 609 47.81 58.88 53.71
C LEU A 609 48.99 59.72 53.19
N ASP A 610 49.10 59.96 51.89
CA ASP A 610 50.18 60.73 51.28
C ASP A 610 50.09 62.22 51.62
N SER A 611 48.87 62.76 51.74
CA SER A 611 48.62 64.08 52.32
C SER A 611 49.03 64.14 53.80
N ALA A 612 48.76 63.09 54.59
CA ALA A 612 49.20 62.99 55.98
C ALA A 612 50.73 62.82 56.08
N ASN A 613 51.37 62.05 55.21
CA ASN A 613 52.82 61.88 55.11
C ASN A 613 53.52 63.19 54.73
N SER A 614 52.96 63.93 53.77
CA SER A 614 53.43 65.27 53.40
C SER A 614 53.33 66.24 54.59
N ARG A 615 52.23 66.17 55.35
CA ARG A 615 52.06 66.94 56.59
C ARG A 615 53.03 66.49 57.69
N ILE A 616 53.30 65.19 57.83
CA ILE A 616 54.29 64.67 58.78
C ILE A 616 55.68 65.19 58.40
N SER A 617 56.08 65.12 57.14
CA SER A 617 57.37 65.63 56.68
C SER A 617 57.52 67.15 56.89
N SER A 618 56.44 67.93 56.67
CA SER A 618 56.41 69.35 57.05
C SER A 618 56.57 69.57 58.55
N ILE A 619 55.92 68.74 59.39
CA ILE A 619 56.06 68.80 60.86
C ILE A 619 57.44 68.32 61.33
N GLU A 620 58.09 67.41 60.60
CA GLU A 620 59.46 66.96 60.86
C GLU A 620 60.47 68.05 60.51
N GLN A 621 60.28 68.79 59.40
CA GLN A 621 61.04 70.00 59.08
C GLN A 621 60.81 71.11 60.11
N GLU A 622 59.56 71.38 60.53
CA GLU A 622 59.26 72.33 61.62
C GLU A 622 59.95 71.92 62.93
N LYS A 623 59.95 70.63 63.26
CA LYS A 623 60.62 70.06 64.45
C LYS A 623 62.14 70.15 64.34
N GLU A 624 62.72 69.93 63.17
CA GLU A 624 64.16 70.07 62.92
C GLU A 624 64.57 71.54 63.08
N MET A 625 63.89 72.46 62.39
CA MET A 625 64.05 73.91 62.55
C MET A 625 63.88 74.39 64.01
N LEU A 626 62.91 73.85 64.74
CA LEU A 626 62.73 74.13 66.17
C LEU A 626 63.85 73.55 67.04
N SER A 627 64.43 72.41 66.65
CA SER A 627 65.58 71.82 67.35
C SER A 627 66.87 72.61 67.10
N GLU A 628 67.09 73.09 65.87
CA GLU A 628 68.19 74.00 65.54
C GLU A 628 68.04 75.34 66.26
N ALA A 629 66.83 75.92 66.25
CA ALA A 629 66.52 77.14 66.97
C ALA A 629 66.71 76.97 68.50
N LEU A 630 66.34 75.81 69.07
CA LEU A 630 66.57 75.50 70.47
C LEU A 630 68.08 75.35 70.79
N GLU A 631 68.85 74.68 69.94
CA GLU A 631 70.31 74.60 70.11
C GLU A 631 71.00 75.96 69.92
N GLN A 632 70.51 76.80 69.01
CA GLN A 632 71.01 78.16 68.83
C GLN A 632 70.61 79.07 70.00
N GLN A 633 69.43 78.88 70.59
CA GLN A 633 69.03 79.52 71.85
C GLN A 633 69.87 79.02 73.03
N LYS A 634 70.24 77.74 73.10
CA LYS A 634 71.21 77.21 74.09
C LYS A 634 72.59 77.85 73.93
N ARG A 635 73.11 77.97 72.69
CA ARG A 635 74.38 78.66 72.42
C ARG A 635 74.30 80.13 72.88
N SER A 636 73.26 80.86 72.47
CA SER A 636 73.05 82.26 72.86
C SER A 636 72.84 82.44 74.37
N THR A 637 72.22 81.49 75.08
CA THR A 637 72.08 81.55 76.54
C THR A 637 73.36 81.16 77.28
N MET A 638 74.21 80.28 76.75
CA MET A 638 75.56 80.06 77.27
C MET A 638 76.46 81.27 77.03
N GLU A 639 76.33 81.94 75.88
CA GLU A 639 77.04 83.18 75.56
C GLU A 639 76.60 84.32 76.49
N ALA A 640 75.29 84.51 76.69
CA ALA A 640 74.74 85.46 77.67
C ALA A 640 75.07 85.09 79.14
N GLN A 641 75.24 83.80 79.47
CA GLN A 641 75.74 83.38 80.78
C GLN A 641 77.21 83.74 80.97
N LYS A 642 78.03 83.58 79.92
CA LYS A 642 79.43 84.01 79.93
C LYS A 642 79.54 85.53 80.02
N ASP A 643 78.76 86.28 79.25
CA ASP A 643 78.68 87.75 79.34
C ASP A 643 78.22 88.19 80.74
N MET A 644 77.30 87.46 81.37
CA MET A 644 76.89 87.69 82.76
C MET A 644 78.02 87.38 83.76
N GLU A 645 78.82 86.33 83.54
CA GLU A 645 79.96 85.98 84.39
C GLU A 645 81.10 86.99 84.24
N ASP A 646 81.39 87.43 83.01
CA ASP A 646 82.32 88.53 82.71
C ASP A 646 81.81 89.87 83.28
N ALA A 647 80.50 90.15 83.22
CA ALA A 647 79.88 91.30 83.89
C ALA A 647 79.93 91.19 85.43
N GLN A 648 79.81 89.99 86.02
CA GLN A 648 80.04 89.77 87.45
C GLN A 648 81.52 89.96 87.81
N ASN A 649 82.45 89.55 86.95
CA ASN A 649 83.88 89.78 87.13
C ASN A 649 84.21 91.29 87.07
N LEU A 650 83.63 92.01 86.12
CA LEU A 650 83.74 93.47 86.02
C LEU A 650 83.09 94.17 87.24
N MET A 651 81.91 93.73 87.67
CA MET A 651 81.23 94.27 88.85
C MET A 651 82.03 94.03 90.14
N ARG A 652 82.69 92.88 90.26
CA ARG A 652 83.62 92.54 91.35
C ARG A 652 84.85 93.45 91.33
N MET A 653 85.41 93.70 90.15
CA MET A 653 86.54 94.61 89.94
C MET A 653 86.17 96.06 90.31
N ILE A 654 85.05 96.58 89.77
CA ILE A 654 84.48 97.90 90.11
C ILE A 654 84.13 97.99 91.60
N GLY A 655 83.72 96.88 92.23
CA GLY A 655 83.55 96.78 93.68
C GLY A 655 84.84 97.08 94.43
N THR A 656 85.94 96.41 94.07
CA THR A 656 87.26 96.66 94.68
C THR A 656 87.83 98.05 94.35
N GLU A 657 87.60 98.57 93.13
CA GLU A 657 87.95 99.95 92.81
C GLU A 657 87.14 100.94 93.64
N ARG A 658 85.84 100.71 93.82
CA ARG A 658 84.99 101.54 94.69
C ARG A 658 85.47 101.49 96.14
N GLU A 659 85.86 100.35 96.68
CA GLU A 659 86.43 100.29 98.04
C GLU A 659 87.77 101.04 98.14
N ASN A 660 88.62 100.98 97.10
CA ASN A 660 89.83 101.81 97.00
C ASN A 660 89.49 103.31 96.91
N PHE A 661 88.48 103.71 96.14
CA PHE A 661 87.99 105.09 96.09
C PHE A 661 87.34 105.54 97.40
N GLU A 662 86.63 104.66 98.12
CA GLU A 662 85.94 105.02 99.37
C GLU A 662 86.92 105.09 100.56
N THR A 663 87.96 104.25 100.59
CA THR A 663 89.08 104.37 101.54
C THR A 663 89.96 105.58 101.22
N MET A 664 90.26 105.84 99.95
CA MET A 664 90.93 107.07 99.51
C MET A 664 90.09 108.31 99.78
N SER A 665 88.77 108.25 99.65
CA SER A 665 87.85 109.36 99.98
C SER A 665 87.83 109.64 101.48
N LYS A 666 87.75 108.60 102.33
CA LYS A 666 87.85 108.75 103.80
C LYS A 666 89.21 109.33 104.21
N LYS A 667 90.30 108.87 103.59
CA LYS A 667 91.64 109.43 103.79
C LYS A 667 91.73 110.89 103.31
N LEU A 668 91.13 111.24 102.17
CA LEU A 668 91.01 112.62 101.70
C LEU A 668 90.12 113.47 102.61
N GLU A 669 89.12 112.89 103.27
CA GLU A 669 88.23 113.59 104.22
C GLU A 669 88.91 113.83 105.58
N GLU A 670 89.74 112.89 106.05
CA GLU A 670 90.68 113.10 107.16
C GLU A 670 91.76 114.14 106.79
N GLU A 671 92.32 114.07 105.58
CA GLU A 671 93.22 115.10 105.04
C GLU A 671 92.51 116.46 104.90
N LEU A 672 91.21 116.51 104.61
CA LEU A 672 90.43 117.75 104.52
C LEU A 672 90.03 118.27 105.92
N ALA A 673 89.80 117.39 106.90
CA ALA A 673 89.59 117.77 108.30
C ALA A 673 90.87 118.31 108.94
N THR A 674 92.00 117.61 108.75
CA THR A 674 93.32 118.09 109.17
C THR A 674 93.73 119.32 108.38
N ALA A 675 93.49 119.39 107.06
CA ALA A 675 93.70 120.60 106.26
C ALA A 675 92.77 121.75 106.65
N LYS A 676 91.57 121.53 107.22
CA LYS A 676 90.73 122.59 107.81
C LYS A 676 91.31 123.08 109.14
N GLY A 677 91.83 122.19 109.97
CA GLY A 677 92.58 122.54 111.19
C GLY A 677 93.87 123.30 110.88
N GLU A 678 94.62 122.83 109.89
CA GLU A 678 95.75 123.52 109.28
C GLU A 678 95.30 124.84 108.65
N ILE A 679 94.21 124.95 107.90
CA ILE A 679 93.73 126.23 107.35
C ILE A 679 93.31 127.20 108.46
N LEU A 680 92.94 126.73 109.67
CA LEU A 680 92.76 127.60 110.84
C LEU A 680 94.10 128.00 111.49
N ARG A 681 95.08 127.09 111.57
CA ARG A 681 96.46 127.38 112.05
C ARG A 681 97.18 128.30 111.07
N LEU A 682 97.22 127.92 109.81
CA LEU A 682 97.68 128.67 108.66
C LEU A 682 96.87 129.93 108.43
N ARG A 683 95.56 130.10 108.70
CA ARG A 683 94.97 131.45 108.67
C ARG A 683 95.60 132.37 109.72
N ARG A 684 95.87 131.86 110.92
CA ARG A 684 96.64 132.58 111.97
C ARG A 684 98.11 132.80 111.59
N GLN A 685 98.65 132.08 110.60
CA GLN A 685 100.00 132.23 110.04
C GLN A 685 100.02 132.78 108.59
N ILE A 686 98.87 133.08 107.97
CA ILE A 686 98.67 133.63 106.61
C ILE A 686 98.22 135.11 106.67
N SER A 687 98.03 135.58 107.89
CA SER A 687 98.78 136.76 108.35
C SER A 687 100.31 136.76 107.98
N ALA A 688 100.85 135.69 107.32
CA ALA A 688 102.12 135.59 106.57
C ALA A 688 102.31 134.51 105.37
N SER A 689 101.34 134.16 104.44
CA SER A 689 101.38 133.39 103.09
C SER A 689 101.62 131.82 102.93
N GLY A 690 101.44 130.99 101.81
CA GLY A 690 100.73 130.97 100.45
C GLY A 690 101.08 129.84 99.33
N TYR A 691 100.14 129.42 98.40
CA TYR A 691 100.22 128.86 96.94
C TYR A 691 100.27 127.30 96.41
N LEU A 692 99.60 126.82 95.24
CA LEU A 692 99.34 125.39 94.59
C LEU A 692 99.07 125.25 92.96
N ARG A 693 98.64 124.23 92.05
CA ARG A 693 98.13 122.74 91.83
C ARG A 693 98.15 122.05 90.30
N THR A 694 97.39 120.94 89.86
CA THR A 694 97.55 119.92 88.64
C THR A 694 96.31 119.14 87.86
N GLU A 695 96.43 118.33 86.69
CA GLU A 695 95.71 117.00 86.14
C GLU A 695 95.56 116.53 84.55
N LEU A 696 95.22 115.21 84.10
CA LEU A 696 94.46 114.59 82.83
C LEU A 696 94.93 113.28 81.89
N ALA A 697 94.06 112.49 81.09
CA ALA A 697 94.33 111.28 80.09
C ALA A 697 93.17 110.60 79.11
N GLU A 698 93.37 109.63 78.09
CA GLU A 698 92.33 108.88 77.13
C GLU A 698 92.72 107.69 76.01
N THR A 699 91.79 106.83 75.36
CA THR A 699 91.67 106.09 73.93
C THR A 699 91.56 104.49 73.56
N SER A 700 90.88 103.94 72.42
CA SER A 700 90.83 102.45 71.85
C SER A 700 90.06 101.98 70.45
N VAL A 701 90.01 100.64 69.94
CA VAL A 701 89.03 99.81 68.97
C VAL A 701 89.43 99.01 67.57
N THR A 702 88.82 97.83 67.04
CA THR A 702 88.94 97.06 65.64
C THR A 702 88.07 95.69 65.27
N SER A 703 87.80 95.16 63.97
CA SER A 703 87.11 93.79 63.52
C SER A 703 87.04 93.20 61.97
N ASN A 704 86.56 91.92 61.59
CA ASN A 704 85.81 91.31 60.32
C ASN A 704 86.22 89.98 59.40
N THR A 705 85.33 89.13 58.70
CA THR A 705 85.54 87.80 57.84
C THR A 705 84.41 87.11 56.85
N SER A 706 84.60 86.15 55.81
CA SER A 706 83.58 85.19 55.03
C SER A 706 83.95 84.18 53.76
N GLN A 707 83.09 83.19 53.20
CA GLN A 707 82.86 82.54 51.75
C GLN A 707 82.70 80.93 51.34
N PRO A 708 81.97 80.39 50.23
CA PRO A 708 81.64 78.90 49.81
C PRO A 708 81.32 78.35 48.28
N GLU A 709 80.87 77.05 47.95
CA GLU A 709 79.91 76.44 46.82
C GLU A 709 80.08 74.98 46.07
N GLN A 710 79.00 74.26 45.52
CA GLN A 710 78.85 73.21 44.33
C GLN A 710 77.92 71.85 44.39
N ASP A 711 77.31 71.24 43.29
CA ASP A 711 76.52 69.89 43.12
C ASP A 711 76.16 69.27 41.63
N VAL A 712 75.49 68.05 41.36
CA VAL A 712 74.56 67.52 40.18
C VAL A 712 74.42 65.95 39.69
N ASN A 713 73.17 65.40 39.40
CA ASN A 713 72.42 64.34 38.51
C ASN A 713 72.70 62.83 37.94
N ASP A 714 71.61 61.97 37.82
CA ASP A 714 71.01 60.95 36.79
C ASP A 714 71.64 59.55 36.24
N PRO A 715 71.03 58.67 35.33
CA PRO A 715 69.83 57.72 35.41
C PRO A 715 69.82 56.28 34.65
N ASP A 716 68.80 55.41 34.91
CA ASP A 716 68.00 54.33 34.16
C ASP A 716 68.49 53.12 33.22
N GLN A 717 67.77 51.94 33.17
CA GLN A 717 67.90 50.80 32.17
C GLN A 717 66.78 49.67 32.15
N SER A 718 66.75 48.69 31.20
CA SER A 718 65.60 47.74 30.93
C SER A 718 65.91 46.25 30.52
N SER A 719 64.89 45.34 30.45
CA SER A 719 64.91 44.07 29.64
C SER A 719 63.52 43.35 29.49
N ASN A 720 63.41 42.35 28.58
CA ASN A 720 62.20 41.55 28.22
C ASN A 720 62.47 40.02 28.27
N ASN A 721 61.43 39.15 28.31
CA ASN A 721 61.56 37.73 27.89
C ASN A 721 60.24 37.04 27.47
N THR A 722 60.31 35.84 26.87
CA THR A 722 59.24 35.22 26.05
C THR A 722 58.87 33.77 26.45
N GLY A 723 57.65 33.32 26.15
CA GLY A 723 57.21 31.92 26.26
C GLY A 723 56.08 31.57 25.26
N ALA A 724 55.96 30.31 24.84
CA ALA A 724 55.07 29.89 23.75
C ALA A 724 54.40 28.52 23.98
N GLY A 725 53.24 28.30 23.34
CA GLY A 725 52.53 27.02 23.28
C GLY A 725 51.45 27.05 22.20
N ASP A 726 51.40 26.03 21.34
CA ASP A 726 50.57 25.97 20.12
C ASP A 726 50.02 24.55 19.90
N THR A 727 48.70 24.42 19.67
CA THR A 727 48.06 23.21 19.12
C THR A 727 46.80 23.55 18.34
N ARG A 728 46.80 23.26 17.04
CA ARG A 728 45.64 23.31 16.14
C ARG A 728 44.94 21.96 16.03
N SER A 729 43.61 21.94 15.89
CA SER A 729 42.94 21.18 14.79
C SER A 729 41.41 21.32 14.79
N PRO A 730 40.80 21.84 13.71
CA PRO A 730 39.48 21.42 13.24
C PRO A 730 39.65 20.39 12.10
N THR A 731 38.87 19.30 12.07
CA THR A 731 38.93 18.33 10.95
C THR A 731 37.55 17.74 10.63
N ARG A 732 37.27 17.64 9.32
CA ARG A 732 35.95 17.41 8.73
C ARG A 732 36.00 16.09 7.95
N ILE A 733 35.17 15.10 8.32
CA ILE A 733 35.16 13.79 7.66
C ILE A 733 33.78 13.49 7.06
N TYR A 734 33.69 13.60 5.72
CA TYR A 734 32.69 12.92 4.92
C TYR A 734 33.35 11.67 4.31
N ARG A 735 32.73 10.47 4.44
CA ARG A 735 33.15 9.30 3.65
C ARG A 735 31.99 8.39 3.27
N ARG A 736 31.90 8.10 1.96
CA ARG A 736 30.92 7.20 1.35
C ARG A 736 30.99 5.78 1.92
N ARG A 737 29.84 5.10 1.98
CA ARG A 737 29.71 3.76 1.38
C ARG A 737 28.52 3.73 0.43
N LYS A 738 28.64 2.94 -0.65
CA LYS A 738 27.63 2.75 -1.70
C LYS A 738 27.84 1.37 -2.30
N THR A 739 26.91 0.45 -2.06
CA THR A 739 27.01 -0.95 -2.50
C THR A 739 25.69 -1.38 -3.14
N LYS A 740 25.69 -1.54 -4.47
CA LYS A 740 24.66 -2.29 -5.20
C LYS A 740 25.08 -3.76 -5.24
N ARG A 741 24.16 -4.68 -4.97
CA ARG A 741 23.98 -6.06 -5.50
C ARG A 741 23.16 -6.88 -4.48
N ALA A 742 22.39 -7.91 -4.85
CA ALA A 742 21.74 -8.23 -6.13
C ALA A 742 20.84 -9.47 -5.94
N THR A 743 19.61 -9.22 -5.49
CA THR A 743 18.38 -10.02 -5.65
C THR A 743 17.25 -9.04 -5.39
#